data_AF-A0A2T9ZGP3-F1
#
_entry.id   AF-A0A2T9ZGP3-F1
#
_cell.length_a   1.000
_cell.length_b   1.000
_cell.length_c   1.000
_cell.angle_alpha   90.00
_cell.angle_beta   90.00
_cell.angle_gamma   90.00
#
_symmetry.space_group_name_H-M   'P 1'
#
loop_
_entity.id
_entity.type
_entity.pdbx_description
1 polymer ?
#
loop_
_entity_poly.entity_id
_entity_poly.type
_entity_poly.pdbx_seq_one_letter_code
_entity_poly.pdbx_strand_id
1 'polypeptide(L)'
;MASNVSNPITIFVGNAKPTTGTPAAISLLKVFLACKISNVPFVIKKDPQVVGKLPFLLELNSGCRFVDPNAFIRYSCQLSSFGISARLEQEFLLEWEEKFLFNFIENNLKTSSELLSLVDSRIKNEWLKDGFSAAEIAIFSDVFNLFSILKDSEKSAYPNLCSWFGKFKMSEHVQSALSVYNENTKELLVRQVPTAENVKVSTEALFSYDPSQKVQVKHGERNILITSALPYVNNVPHLGNIIGSVLSADAFARYARARNISTLFVCGTDEYGTATETKALAENITCQELCDKYHKVHDEVYKWFDISFDIFGRTTTPKQTSITQDMFMKCHNNGYTISDTMQQLYCEQCKRFLADRFVEGTCPKCGYDDCRGDQCDNCGQLINAIELVSPRCKLDGNAPIVKSSTHLFLDLTKLQPECEKFVARSYENGKWSSNGYTITKSWLSEGLKPRCITRDLKWGVPVPLPGFEDKVFYVWFDACIGYVSITANYTDEWETWWKNPDHVQLYQFMGKDNVPFHTVVFPSTQVATGDPSTMLHHISTTEYLNYESGKFSKSRGIGVFGNNAKDTGVAADVWRYYLLSNRPESSDTLFTWNEFIARNNNELLANFGNFCNRMLKFTDAASKYAGVVPNPSLELLTDPNLTHASLLSDINALLAKYNSSMESVHLKAGLRIAMEISARGNQYLQESKFDNSLFMNNKKDCDTVVFVALNLIYLLSAVFSPFMPSTSSSICQQLNAPPRTIPDTFEFDIKPGHVIGYPKHLFSPIDEKMADFWREKYGGGKQVE
;
A
#
# COMPACT_ATOMS: atom_id res chain seq x y z
N MET A 1 51.01 41.55 29.42
CA MET A 1 51.27 42.03 28.06
C MET A 1 49.97 42.61 27.53
N ALA A 2 49.80 43.91 27.70
CA ALA A 2 48.74 44.66 27.05
C ALA A 2 49.21 44.94 25.62
N SER A 3 48.55 44.34 24.62
CA SER A 3 48.67 44.75 23.24
C SER A 3 47.27 44.93 22.70
N ASN A 4 46.96 46.19 22.33
CA ASN A 4 45.79 46.59 21.59
C ASN A 4 45.42 45.52 20.55
N VAL A 5 44.15 45.09 20.54
CA VAL A 5 43.59 44.34 19.42
C VAL A 5 43.35 45.33 18.27
N SER A 6 44.43 45.94 17.78
CA SER A 6 44.46 46.80 16.59
C SER A 6 45.05 46.05 15.39
N ASN A 7 45.30 44.75 15.52
CA ASN A 7 45.77 43.93 14.40
C ASN A 7 44.59 43.53 13.52
N PRO A 8 44.61 43.85 12.22
CA PRO A 8 43.56 43.40 11.31
C PRO A 8 43.52 41.87 11.23
N ILE A 9 42.29 41.35 11.09
CA ILE A 9 42.01 39.91 11.05
C ILE A 9 41.49 39.54 9.65
N THR A 10 41.94 38.40 9.14
CA THR A 10 41.34 37.82 7.92
C THR A 10 40.31 36.77 8.30
N ILE A 11 39.08 36.92 7.81
CA ILE A 11 37.99 35.96 7.97
C ILE A 11 37.85 35.20 6.66
N PHE A 12 38.24 33.93 6.65
CA PHE A 12 38.02 33.04 5.52
C PHE A 12 36.64 32.42 5.65
N VAL A 13 35.77 32.63 4.66
CA VAL A 13 34.43 32.04 4.58
C VAL A 13 34.32 31.13 3.36
N GLY A 14 33.46 30.11 3.44
CA GLY A 14 33.16 29.26 2.29
C GLY A 14 32.53 30.05 1.11
N ASN A 15 32.56 29.46 -0.08
CA ASN A 15 31.97 30.08 -1.27
C ASN A 15 30.44 30.21 -1.20
N ALA A 16 29.78 29.29 -0.48
CA ALA A 16 28.34 29.26 -0.29
C ALA A 16 27.93 30.02 0.98
N LYS A 17 27.00 30.98 0.84
CA LYS A 17 26.43 31.70 1.99
C LYS A 17 25.55 30.78 2.85
N PRO A 18 25.74 30.70 4.17
CA PRO A 18 24.83 29.97 5.04
C PRO A 18 23.47 30.68 5.13
N THR A 19 22.40 29.89 5.33
CA THR A 19 21.05 30.43 5.51
C THR A 19 20.93 31.11 6.88
N THR A 20 20.31 32.28 6.92
CA THR A 20 19.95 32.99 8.15
C THR A 20 19.29 32.03 9.16
N GLY A 21 19.69 32.13 10.43
CA GLY A 21 19.17 31.27 11.51
C GLY A 21 19.81 29.88 11.65
N THR A 22 20.66 29.44 10.72
CA THR A 22 21.43 28.20 10.91
C THR A 22 22.57 28.38 11.91
N PRO A 23 23.06 27.31 12.60
CA PRO A 23 24.21 27.42 13.51
C PRO A 23 25.44 28.08 12.86
N ALA A 24 25.64 27.82 11.57
CA ALA A 24 26.69 28.43 10.75
C ALA A 24 26.50 29.96 10.62
N ALA A 25 25.30 30.42 10.25
CA ALA A 25 25.00 31.85 10.16
C ALA A 25 25.09 32.54 11.54
N ILE A 26 24.58 31.90 12.60
CA ILE A 26 24.65 32.40 13.97
C ILE A 26 26.12 32.58 14.39
N SER A 27 26.99 31.61 14.09
CA SER A 27 28.41 31.69 14.41
C SER A 27 29.11 32.84 13.66
N LEU A 28 28.74 33.11 12.40
CA LEU A 28 29.24 34.28 11.67
C LEU A 28 28.76 35.60 12.31
N LEU A 29 27.48 35.65 12.72
CA LEU A 29 26.91 36.82 13.39
C LEU A 29 27.66 37.14 14.70
N LYS A 30 27.97 36.11 15.50
CA LYS A 30 28.79 36.22 16.71
C LYS A 30 30.13 36.91 16.43
N VAL A 31 30.84 36.46 15.40
CA VAL A 31 32.14 37.02 14.99
C VAL A 31 31.99 38.46 14.49
N PHE A 32 31.04 38.75 13.62
CA PHE A 32 30.86 40.10 13.06
C PHE A 32 30.48 41.11 14.14
N LEU A 33 29.61 40.74 15.07
CA LEU A 33 29.26 41.57 16.21
C LEU A 33 30.48 41.81 17.11
N ALA A 34 31.23 40.76 17.44
CA ALA A 34 32.43 40.86 18.25
C ALA A 34 33.47 41.80 17.64
N CYS A 35 33.72 41.70 16.33
CA CYS A 35 34.62 42.59 15.61
C CYS A 35 34.13 44.05 15.63
N LYS A 36 32.85 44.29 15.35
CA LYS A 36 32.30 45.66 15.28
C LYS A 36 32.23 46.32 16.65
N ILE A 37 31.76 45.62 17.67
CA ILE A 37 31.64 46.14 19.04
C ILE A 37 33.02 46.40 19.66
N SER A 38 33.99 45.49 19.45
CA SER A 38 35.35 45.63 19.99
C SER A 38 36.27 46.47 19.12
N ASN A 39 35.74 47.09 18.06
CA ASN A 39 36.46 47.90 17.07
C ASN A 39 37.71 47.20 16.47
N VAL A 40 37.58 45.91 16.17
CA VAL A 40 38.65 45.10 15.56
C VAL A 40 38.48 45.14 14.04
N PRO A 41 39.46 45.67 13.27
CA PRO A 41 39.38 45.70 11.82
C PRO A 41 39.46 44.28 11.25
N PHE A 42 38.66 43.97 10.23
CA PHE A 42 38.69 42.67 9.58
C PHE A 42 38.47 42.77 8.06
N VAL A 43 38.98 41.76 7.35
CA VAL A 43 38.77 41.56 5.90
C VAL A 43 38.19 40.18 5.69
N ILE A 44 37.15 40.08 4.87
CA ILE A 44 36.56 38.79 4.49
C ILE A 44 37.18 38.31 3.18
N LYS A 45 37.66 37.06 3.16
CA LYS A 45 38.12 36.36 1.96
C LYS A 45 37.30 35.09 1.75
N LYS A 46 37.01 34.76 0.50
CA LYS A 46 36.38 33.48 0.16
C LYS A 46 37.47 32.42 0.00
N ASP A 47 37.29 31.28 0.65
CA ASP A 47 38.17 30.13 0.56
C ASP A 47 37.37 28.84 0.38
N PRO A 48 37.48 28.16 -0.76
CA PRO A 48 36.79 26.89 -1.00
C PRO A 48 37.26 25.75 -0.08
N GLN A 49 38.40 25.87 0.60
CA GLN A 49 38.90 24.86 1.54
C GLN A 49 38.20 24.90 2.90
N VAL A 50 37.47 25.98 3.20
CA VAL A 50 36.67 26.08 4.43
C VAL A 50 35.41 25.23 4.26
N VAL A 51 35.52 23.96 4.65
CA VAL A 51 34.46 22.95 4.60
C VAL A 51 34.27 22.41 6.02
N GLY A 52 33.12 22.66 6.65
CA GLY A 52 32.93 22.20 8.03
C GLY A 52 31.69 22.72 8.75
N LYS A 53 31.55 22.26 10.00
CA LYS A 53 30.45 22.57 10.93
C LYS A 53 30.40 24.06 11.32
N LEU A 54 31.57 24.72 11.36
CA LEU A 54 31.73 26.16 11.55
C LEU A 54 32.21 26.75 10.21
N PRO A 55 31.47 27.71 9.62
CA PRO A 55 31.63 28.08 8.21
C PRO A 55 32.77 29.09 7.97
N PHE A 56 33.71 29.22 8.92
CA PHE A 56 34.78 30.20 8.85
C PHE A 56 36.07 29.74 9.52
N LEU A 57 37.17 30.35 9.10
CA LEU A 57 38.47 30.33 9.77
C LEU A 57 38.93 31.78 9.97
N LEU A 58 39.27 32.15 11.20
CA LEU A 58 39.81 33.47 11.51
C LEU A 58 41.32 33.36 11.66
N GLU A 59 42.07 34.22 10.98
CA GLU A 59 43.53 34.28 11.08
C GLU A 59 43.98 35.71 11.46
N LEU A 60 44.69 35.81 12.58
CA LEU A 60 45.37 37.03 12.99
C LEU A 60 46.65 37.22 12.17
N ASN A 61 47.11 38.46 12.03
CA ASN A 61 48.43 38.76 11.45
C ASN A 61 49.61 38.05 12.15
N SER A 62 49.44 37.65 13.42
CA SER A 62 50.43 36.87 14.17
C SER A 62 50.48 35.38 13.75
N GLY A 63 49.61 34.93 12.84
CA GLY A 63 49.45 33.54 12.44
C GLY A 63 48.56 32.71 13.38
N CYS A 64 48.04 33.31 14.46
CA CYS A 64 47.10 32.65 15.36
C CYS A 64 45.73 32.47 14.69
N ARG A 65 45.12 31.29 14.87
CA ARG A 65 43.87 30.90 14.21
C ARG A 65 42.76 30.61 15.20
N PHE A 66 41.54 31.09 14.92
CA PHE A 66 40.34 30.75 15.67
C PHE A 66 39.34 30.03 14.76
N VAL A 67 38.76 28.97 15.28
CA VAL A 67 37.67 28.21 14.65
C VAL A 67 36.38 28.26 15.46
N ASP A 68 36.46 28.55 16.76
CA ASP A 68 35.31 28.64 17.66
C ASP A 68 34.87 30.11 17.86
N PRO A 69 33.59 30.45 17.63
CA PRO A 69 33.10 31.83 17.74
C PRO A 69 33.20 32.36 19.17
N ASN A 70 32.94 31.55 20.18
CA ASN A 70 32.94 32.01 21.57
C ASN A 70 34.36 32.23 22.08
N ALA A 71 35.33 31.39 21.71
CA ALA A 71 36.75 31.64 21.95
C ALA A 71 37.20 32.97 21.33
N PHE A 72 36.70 33.31 20.14
CA PHE A 72 36.97 34.59 19.52
C PHE A 72 36.28 35.77 20.23
N ILE A 73 35.03 35.60 20.68
CA ILE A 73 34.34 36.62 21.50
C ILE A 73 35.15 36.89 22.79
N ARG A 74 35.61 35.84 23.48
CA ARG A 74 36.43 35.96 24.69
C ARG A 74 37.72 36.75 24.44
N TYR A 75 38.36 36.50 23.31
CA TYR A 75 39.58 37.20 22.88
C TYR A 75 39.33 38.67 22.53
N SER A 76 38.35 38.93 21.64
CA SER A 76 38.05 40.29 21.13
C SER A 76 37.53 41.23 22.20
N CYS A 77 36.68 40.74 23.11
CA CYS A 77 36.17 41.51 24.24
C CYS A 77 37.20 41.65 25.38
N GLN A 78 38.41 41.08 25.23
CA GLN A 78 39.48 41.12 26.23
C GLN A 78 39.06 40.61 27.62
N LEU A 79 38.30 39.51 27.72
CA LEU A 79 37.78 39.05 29.02
C LEU A 79 38.85 38.81 30.10
N SER A 80 40.10 38.53 29.71
CA SER A 80 41.22 38.37 30.64
C SER A 80 41.64 39.67 31.35
N SER A 81 41.23 40.84 30.84
CA SER A 81 41.52 42.15 31.44
C SER A 81 40.51 42.57 32.52
N PHE A 82 39.38 41.85 32.63
CA PHE A 82 38.36 42.10 33.65
C PHE A 82 38.84 41.65 35.04
N GLY A 83 38.33 42.31 36.09
CA GLY A 83 38.44 41.80 37.45
C GLY A 83 37.80 40.42 37.60
N ILE A 84 38.28 39.62 38.56
CA ILE A 84 37.89 38.21 38.73
C ILE A 84 36.36 38.02 38.77
N SER A 85 35.63 38.86 39.51
CA SER A 85 34.16 38.77 39.63
C SER A 85 33.45 38.96 38.29
N ALA A 86 33.77 40.04 37.57
CA ALA A 86 33.13 40.36 36.29
C ALA A 86 33.50 39.32 35.20
N ARG A 87 34.73 38.78 35.24
CA ARG A 87 35.14 37.71 34.35
C ARG A 87 34.36 36.42 34.61
N LEU A 88 34.18 36.03 35.87
CA LEU A 88 33.42 34.83 36.25
C LEU A 88 31.94 34.94 35.84
N GLU A 89 31.33 36.11 36.02
CA GLU A 89 29.96 36.37 35.57
C GLU A 89 29.79 36.15 34.07
N GLN A 90 30.72 36.68 33.26
CA GLN A 90 30.68 36.51 31.80
C GLN A 90 30.93 35.07 31.36
N GLU A 91 31.90 34.37 31.97
CA GLU A 91 32.19 32.98 31.64
C GLU A 91 31.02 32.05 31.99
N PHE A 92 30.34 32.28 33.12
CA PHE A 92 29.17 31.51 33.50
C PHE A 92 28.02 31.65 32.50
N LEU A 93 27.79 32.87 31.97
CA LEU A 93 26.77 33.11 30.96
C LEU A 93 27.12 32.49 29.60
N LEU A 94 28.39 32.57 29.19
CA LEU A 94 28.86 31.90 27.97
C LEU A 94 28.76 30.37 28.09
N GLU A 95 29.11 29.81 29.25
CA GLU A 95 28.95 28.37 29.49
C GLU A 95 27.47 27.96 29.46
N TRP A 96 26.59 28.79 30.03
CA TRP A 96 25.15 28.58 29.94
C TRP A 96 24.64 28.64 28.50
N GLU A 97 25.09 29.63 27.72
CA GLU A 97 24.75 29.75 26.31
C GLU A 97 25.22 28.53 25.51
N GLU A 98 26.48 28.11 25.66
CA GLU A 98 27.06 26.95 24.97
C GLU A 98 26.31 25.64 25.30
N LYS A 99 26.08 25.37 26.59
CA LYS A 99 25.47 24.10 27.04
C LYS A 99 23.98 24.03 26.79
N PHE A 100 23.29 25.16 26.85
CA PHE A 100 21.83 25.21 26.78
C PHE A 100 21.34 25.86 25.50
N LEU A 101 21.65 27.14 25.23
CA LEU A 101 21.05 27.87 24.10
C LEU A 101 21.55 27.37 22.74
N PHE A 102 22.87 27.36 22.53
CA PHE A 102 23.43 26.93 21.25
C PHE A 102 23.19 25.46 20.99
N ASN A 103 23.37 24.63 22.03
CA ASN A 103 23.07 23.20 21.95
C ASN A 103 21.60 22.93 21.62
N PHE A 104 20.66 23.75 22.11
CA PHE A 104 19.24 23.68 21.76
C PHE A 104 19.00 24.01 20.29
N ILE A 105 19.65 25.05 19.77
CA ILE A 105 19.58 25.45 18.36
C ILE A 105 20.22 24.40 17.45
N GLU A 106 21.35 23.83 17.87
CA GLU A 106 22.10 22.85 17.10
C GLU A 106 21.35 21.51 16.96
N ASN A 107 20.68 21.07 18.03
CA ASN A 107 19.98 19.77 18.04
C ASN A 107 18.48 19.85 17.71
N ASN A 108 17.96 21.04 17.41
CA ASN A 108 16.53 21.23 17.07
C ASN A 108 15.58 20.69 18.16
N LEU A 109 16.01 20.69 19.42
CA LEU A 109 15.30 20.09 20.53
C LEU A 109 14.27 21.09 21.08
N LYS A 110 12.99 20.95 20.70
CA LYS A 110 11.78 21.72 21.13
C LYS A 110 11.49 23.05 20.40
N THR A 111 10.29 23.60 20.63
CA THR A 111 9.72 24.73 19.85
C THR A 111 10.38 26.08 20.18
N SER A 112 10.49 26.97 19.20
CA SER A 112 11.09 28.32 19.31
C SER A 112 10.55 29.15 20.49
N SER A 113 9.33 28.88 20.95
CA SER A 113 8.69 29.58 22.08
C SER A 113 9.36 29.32 23.44
N GLU A 114 9.85 28.10 23.67
CA GLU A 114 10.49 27.73 24.94
C GLU A 114 11.84 28.44 25.12
N LEU A 115 12.63 28.51 24.04
CA LEU A 115 13.93 29.19 24.05
C LEU A 115 13.76 30.69 24.32
N LEU A 116 12.83 31.35 23.64
CA LEU A 116 12.57 32.77 23.83
C LEU A 116 12.08 33.07 25.25
N SER A 117 11.22 32.21 25.81
CA SER A 117 10.76 32.32 27.21
C SER A 117 11.92 32.22 28.21
N LEU A 118 12.86 31.30 27.97
CA LEU A 118 14.02 31.11 28.83
C LEU A 118 14.91 32.37 28.83
N VAL A 119 15.18 32.93 27.65
CA VAL A 119 15.99 34.15 27.51
C VAL A 119 15.29 35.35 28.14
N ASP A 120 13.98 35.53 27.91
CA ASP A 120 13.19 36.60 28.54
C ASP A 120 13.27 36.54 30.08
N SER A 121 13.18 35.33 30.65
CA SER A 121 13.32 35.13 32.09
C SER A 121 14.73 35.44 32.62
N ARG A 122 15.79 35.20 31.82
CA ARG A 122 17.17 35.55 32.24
C ARG A 122 17.38 37.06 32.23
N ILE A 123 16.83 37.77 31.25
CA ILE A 123 16.86 39.24 31.20
C ILE A 123 16.12 39.83 32.40
N LYS A 124 14.95 39.28 32.74
CA LYS A 124 14.18 39.68 33.93
C LYS A 124 14.97 39.55 35.24
N ASN A 125 15.84 38.54 35.35
CA ASN A 125 16.67 38.30 36.53
C ASN A 125 18.01 39.07 36.48
N GLU A 126 18.15 40.07 35.61
CA GLU A 126 19.34 40.92 35.47
C GLU A 126 20.63 40.18 35.07
N TRP A 127 20.51 38.99 34.48
CA TRP A 127 21.68 38.25 33.95
C TRP A 127 22.28 38.93 32.73
N LEU A 128 21.46 39.64 31.95
CA LEU A 128 21.87 40.45 30.81
C LEU A 128 21.58 41.91 31.11
N LYS A 129 22.62 42.74 31.02
CA LYS A 129 22.57 44.20 31.26
C LYS A 129 22.62 44.94 29.91
N ASP A 130 22.58 46.27 29.91
CA ASP A 130 22.69 47.08 28.67
C ASP A 130 24.18 47.41 28.38
N GLY A 131 25.01 46.41 28.03
CA GLY A 131 26.47 46.53 28.13
C GLY A 131 27.34 46.05 26.95
N PHE A 132 26.78 45.42 25.91
CA PHE A 132 27.54 44.84 24.79
C PHE A 132 28.66 43.87 25.22
N SER A 133 28.45 43.16 26.33
CA SER A 133 29.42 42.20 26.85
C SER A 133 29.53 40.94 25.99
N ALA A 134 30.58 40.15 26.21
CA ALA A 134 30.83 38.90 25.49
C ALA A 134 29.61 37.95 25.50
N ALA A 135 28.98 37.78 26.66
CA ALA A 135 27.79 36.96 26.81
C ALA A 135 26.58 37.53 26.05
N GLU A 136 26.37 38.85 26.08
CA GLU A 136 25.27 39.49 25.36
C GLU A 136 25.42 39.34 23.85
N ILE A 137 26.65 39.45 23.32
CA ILE A 137 26.93 39.23 21.90
C ILE A 137 26.56 37.81 21.48
N ALA A 138 26.96 36.81 22.27
CA ALA A 138 26.65 35.41 22.00
C ALA A 138 25.13 35.19 21.98
N ILE A 139 24.46 35.58 23.07
CA ILE A 139 23.02 35.35 23.26
C ILE A 139 22.18 36.13 22.25
N PHE A 140 22.54 37.38 21.94
CA PHE A 140 21.86 38.16 20.90
C PHE A 140 21.94 37.45 19.54
N SER A 141 23.11 36.91 19.19
CA SER A 141 23.31 36.21 17.92
C SER A 141 22.42 34.97 17.81
N ASP A 142 22.27 34.23 18.90
CA ASP A 142 21.48 33.00 18.96
C ASP A 142 19.98 33.26 18.76
N VAL A 143 19.45 34.34 19.36
CA VAL A 143 18.02 34.69 19.27
C VAL A 143 17.68 35.59 18.09
N PHE A 144 18.66 36.20 17.42
CA PHE A 144 18.45 37.25 16.41
C PHE A 144 17.44 36.87 15.33
N ASN A 145 17.67 35.75 14.65
CA ASN A 145 16.81 35.33 13.54
C ASN A 145 15.45 34.84 14.06
N LEU A 146 15.43 34.09 15.16
CA LEU A 146 14.20 33.56 15.79
C LEU A 146 13.26 34.67 16.21
N PHE A 147 13.79 35.72 16.83
CA PHE A 147 12.99 36.85 17.33
C PHE A 147 12.63 37.85 16.22
N SER A 148 13.47 38.01 15.20
CA SER A 148 13.24 38.96 14.11
C SER A 148 12.07 38.57 13.19
N ILE A 149 11.77 37.27 13.05
CA ILE A 149 10.67 36.78 12.19
C ILE A 149 9.30 36.80 12.88
N LEU A 150 9.24 37.03 14.19
CA LEU A 150 7.98 37.10 14.92
C LEU A 150 7.16 38.33 14.52
N LYS A 151 5.84 38.16 14.46
CA LYS A 151 4.91 39.28 14.35
C LYS A 151 4.91 40.09 15.65
N ASP A 152 4.55 41.36 15.57
CA ASP A 152 4.53 42.23 16.75
C ASP A 152 3.55 41.74 17.83
N SER A 153 2.45 41.09 17.42
CA SER A 153 1.53 40.41 18.34
C SER A 153 2.21 39.28 19.14
N GLU A 154 3.13 38.55 18.54
CA GLU A 154 3.84 37.43 19.18
C GLU A 154 4.99 37.91 20.07
N LYS A 155 5.65 39.02 19.70
CA LYS A 155 6.70 39.64 20.51
C LYS A 155 6.20 40.13 21.86
N SER A 156 4.91 40.46 21.97
CA SER A 156 4.28 40.91 23.23
C SER A 156 4.35 39.89 24.36
N ALA A 157 4.51 38.59 24.03
CA ALA A 157 4.70 37.52 25.01
C ALA A 157 6.07 37.57 25.73
N TYR A 158 7.03 38.34 25.21
CA TYR A 158 8.41 38.42 25.72
C TYR A 158 8.82 39.89 25.95
N PRO A 159 8.24 40.57 26.96
CA PRO A 159 8.40 42.02 27.12
C PRO A 159 9.84 42.44 27.47
N ASN A 160 10.57 41.64 28.25
CA ASN A 160 11.93 41.95 28.67
C ASN A 160 12.89 41.77 27.49
N LEU A 161 12.72 40.67 26.74
CA LEU A 161 13.45 40.40 25.51
C LEU A 161 13.15 41.47 24.46
N CYS A 162 11.90 41.90 24.29
CA CYS A 162 11.52 42.94 23.34
C CYS A 162 12.28 44.26 23.62
N SER A 163 12.29 44.70 24.89
CA SER A 163 13.00 45.90 25.31
C SER A 163 14.52 45.79 25.11
N TRP A 164 15.14 44.72 25.64
CA TRP A 164 16.59 44.52 25.55
C TRP A 164 17.05 44.34 24.11
N PHE A 165 16.37 43.48 23.34
CA PHE A 165 16.69 43.21 21.93
C PHE A 165 16.56 44.47 21.08
N GLY A 166 15.52 45.28 21.31
CA GLY A 166 15.32 46.55 20.63
C GLY A 166 16.49 47.52 20.88
N LYS A 167 16.87 47.72 22.14
CA LYS A 167 18.01 48.57 22.51
C LYS A 167 19.32 48.07 21.89
N PHE A 168 19.61 46.77 22.03
CA PHE A 168 20.83 46.16 21.52
C PHE A 168 20.91 46.31 19.99
N LYS A 169 19.81 46.03 19.28
CA LYS A 169 19.72 46.13 17.82
C LYS A 169 19.92 47.56 17.31
N MET A 170 19.47 48.59 18.02
CA MET A 170 19.55 50.00 17.56
C MET A 170 20.95 50.62 17.62
N SER A 171 21.93 49.95 18.22
CA SER A 171 23.33 50.41 18.25
C SER A 171 23.97 50.44 16.85
N GLU A 172 24.75 51.48 16.56
CA GLU A 172 25.46 51.65 15.28
C GLU A 172 26.39 50.47 14.97
N HIS A 173 27.12 49.98 15.98
CA HIS A 173 28.02 48.83 15.85
C HIS A 173 27.24 47.56 15.43
N VAL A 174 26.06 47.36 16.01
CA VAL A 174 25.20 46.21 15.75
C VAL A 174 24.57 46.31 14.37
N GLN A 175 24.07 47.48 13.97
CA GLN A 175 23.57 47.71 12.60
C GLN A 175 24.66 47.46 11.54
N SER A 176 25.89 47.92 11.80
CA SER A 176 27.03 47.65 10.91
C SER A 176 27.34 46.15 10.81
N ALA A 177 27.34 45.42 11.93
CA ALA A 177 27.53 43.98 11.93
C ALA A 177 26.41 43.24 11.19
N LEU A 178 25.16 43.66 11.35
CA LEU A 178 24.00 43.07 10.68
C LEU A 178 24.03 43.29 9.16
N SER A 179 24.53 44.44 8.68
CA SER A 179 24.76 44.66 7.24
C SER A 179 25.72 43.62 6.66
N VAL A 180 26.88 43.44 7.32
CA VAL A 180 27.88 42.44 6.89
C VAL A 180 27.33 41.02 7.00
N TYR A 181 26.57 40.73 8.05
CA TYR A 181 25.88 39.44 8.22
C TYR A 181 24.91 39.16 7.07
N ASN A 182 24.06 40.12 6.69
CA ASN A 182 23.12 39.95 5.58
C ASN A 182 23.85 39.81 4.23
N GLU A 183 24.95 40.52 4.04
CA GLU A 183 25.81 40.37 2.85
C GLU A 183 26.49 39.00 2.77
N ASN A 184 26.66 38.29 3.88
CA ASN A 184 27.33 36.99 3.96
C ASN A 184 26.39 35.82 4.25
N THR A 185 25.08 36.07 4.38
CA THR A 185 24.04 35.05 4.57
C THR A 185 22.97 35.14 3.48
N LYS A 186 22.08 34.15 3.43
CA LYS A 186 20.89 34.16 2.56
C LYS A 186 19.62 34.06 3.40
N GLU A 187 18.57 34.77 2.98
CA GLU A 187 17.27 34.74 3.67
C GLU A 187 16.66 33.33 3.70
N LEU A 188 15.94 33.04 4.78
CA LEU A 188 15.17 31.81 4.93
C LEU A 188 13.94 31.90 4.02
N LEU A 189 13.70 30.86 3.20
CA LEU A 189 12.51 30.83 2.38
C LEU A 189 11.28 30.59 3.25
N VAL A 190 10.19 31.30 2.99
CA VAL A 190 8.91 31.02 3.63
C VAL A 190 8.30 29.80 2.94
N ARG A 191 8.03 28.74 3.71
CA ARG A 191 7.33 27.53 3.23
C ARG A 191 5.98 27.94 2.61
N GLN A 192 5.82 27.70 1.31
CA GLN A 192 4.56 28.00 0.62
C GLN A 192 3.46 27.06 1.11
N VAL A 193 2.21 27.51 1.17
CA VAL A 193 1.08 26.63 1.54
C VAL A 193 0.63 25.87 0.30
N PRO A 194 0.50 24.52 0.33
CA PRO A 194 -0.04 23.76 -0.79
C PRO A 194 -1.51 24.15 -1.02
N THR A 195 -1.85 24.54 -2.25
CA THR A 195 -3.20 24.95 -2.68
C THR A 195 -3.48 24.38 -4.08
N ALA A 196 -4.73 24.37 -4.52
CA ALA A 196 -5.04 23.92 -5.89
C ALA A 196 -4.36 24.79 -6.97
N GLU A 197 -4.17 26.08 -6.71
CA GLU A 197 -3.59 27.05 -7.65
C GLU A 197 -2.09 26.81 -7.93
N ASN A 198 -1.39 26.16 -6.99
CA ASN A 198 0.03 25.87 -7.11
C ASN A 198 0.33 24.40 -7.47
N VAL A 199 -0.71 23.63 -7.83
CA VAL A 199 -0.57 22.32 -8.47
C VAL A 199 -0.18 22.52 -9.93
N LYS A 200 1.09 22.27 -10.26
CA LYS A 200 1.59 22.27 -11.64
C LYS A 200 1.96 20.85 -12.07
N VAL A 201 0.97 20.13 -12.61
CA VAL A 201 1.11 18.74 -13.07
C VAL A 201 0.57 18.63 -14.50
N SER A 202 1.18 17.79 -15.33
CA SER A 202 0.69 17.49 -16.69
C SER A 202 -0.73 16.91 -16.65
N THR A 203 -1.64 17.47 -17.45
CA THR A 203 -3.04 16.99 -17.53
C THR A 203 -3.16 15.65 -18.25
N GLU A 204 -2.21 15.33 -19.13
CA GLU A 204 -2.19 14.08 -19.90
C GLU A 204 -1.87 12.85 -19.01
N ALA A 205 -1.23 13.07 -17.87
CA ALA A 205 -0.85 12.02 -16.94
C ALA A 205 -1.95 11.68 -15.92
N LEU A 206 -3.06 12.43 -15.89
CA LEU A 206 -4.06 12.29 -14.84
C LEU A 206 -4.84 10.99 -14.96
N PHE A 207 -4.95 10.27 -13.84
CA PHE A 207 -5.83 9.11 -13.73
C PHE A 207 -7.17 9.55 -13.17
N SER A 208 -8.24 9.17 -13.85
CA SER A 208 -9.62 9.40 -13.42
C SER A 208 -10.36 8.08 -13.31
N TYR A 209 -10.83 7.77 -12.11
CA TYR A 209 -11.75 6.68 -11.85
C TYR A 209 -12.74 7.14 -10.79
N ASP A 210 -14.02 7.12 -11.14
CA ASP A 210 -15.11 7.46 -10.24
C ASP A 210 -15.86 6.18 -9.86
N PRO A 211 -15.66 5.65 -8.64
CA PRO A 211 -16.34 4.44 -8.20
C PRO A 211 -17.85 4.62 -8.02
N SER A 212 -18.37 5.85 -8.06
CA SER A 212 -19.81 6.12 -7.98
C SER A 212 -20.52 5.95 -9.33
N GLN A 213 -19.78 5.96 -10.44
CA GLN A 213 -20.32 5.79 -11.77
C GLN A 213 -20.38 4.33 -12.18
N LYS A 214 -21.48 3.93 -12.83
CA LYS A 214 -21.59 2.59 -13.37
C LYS A 214 -20.66 2.42 -14.56
N VAL A 215 -19.85 1.36 -14.57
CA VAL A 215 -18.93 1.06 -15.66
C VAL A 215 -19.70 0.54 -16.86
N GLN A 216 -19.51 1.18 -18.00
CA GLN A 216 -20.12 0.81 -19.28
C GLN A 216 -19.07 0.29 -20.26
N VAL A 217 -19.50 -0.57 -21.17
CA VAL A 217 -18.67 -1.02 -22.30
C VAL A 217 -18.49 0.14 -23.25
N LYS A 218 -17.24 0.43 -23.60
CA LYS A 218 -16.87 1.46 -24.59
C LYS A 218 -16.57 0.81 -25.93
N HIS A 219 -17.31 1.18 -26.96
CA HIS A 219 -17.10 0.67 -28.31
C HIS A 219 -15.79 1.20 -28.91
N GLY A 220 -15.03 0.33 -29.57
CA GLY A 220 -13.73 0.67 -30.18
C GLY A 220 -12.56 0.74 -29.18
N GLU A 221 -12.82 0.60 -27.88
CA GLU A 221 -11.82 0.51 -26.83
C GLU A 221 -11.75 -0.91 -26.26
N ARG A 222 -10.69 -1.21 -25.51
CA ARG A 222 -10.56 -2.47 -24.79
C ARG A 222 -11.43 -2.45 -23.53
N ASN A 223 -12.25 -3.47 -23.35
CA ASN A 223 -13.08 -3.66 -22.16
C ASN A 223 -12.72 -4.96 -21.45
N ILE A 224 -12.44 -4.88 -20.15
CA ILE A 224 -12.05 -6.01 -19.33
C ILE A 224 -13.13 -6.26 -18.28
N LEU A 225 -13.69 -7.47 -18.31
CA LEU A 225 -14.56 -7.98 -17.26
C LEU A 225 -13.72 -8.87 -16.35
N ILE A 226 -13.65 -8.54 -15.06
CA ILE A 226 -12.88 -9.27 -14.08
C ILE A 226 -13.84 -9.94 -13.11
N THR A 227 -13.65 -11.23 -12.89
CA THR A 227 -14.34 -11.95 -11.81
C THR A 227 -13.33 -12.56 -10.85
N SER A 228 -13.65 -12.50 -9.56
CA SER A 228 -12.98 -13.31 -8.55
C SER A 228 -13.90 -14.43 -8.11
N ALA A 229 -13.35 -15.64 -7.89
CA ALA A 229 -14.10 -16.77 -7.38
C ALA A 229 -15.01 -16.37 -6.21
N LEU A 230 -16.30 -16.67 -6.30
CA LEU A 230 -17.27 -16.34 -5.27
C LEU A 230 -16.90 -17.07 -3.97
N PRO A 231 -16.49 -16.37 -2.90
CA PRO A 231 -16.29 -17.00 -1.60
C PRO A 231 -17.57 -17.64 -1.08
N TYR A 232 -17.45 -18.85 -0.56
CA TYR A 232 -18.57 -19.52 0.07
C TYR A 232 -18.94 -18.85 1.40
N VAL A 233 -20.19 -18.43 1.54
CA VAL A 233 -20.63 -17.50 2.57
C VAL A 233 -20.49 -18.04 3.99
N ASN A 234 -20.57 -19.34 4.21
CA ASN A 234 -20.69 -19.89 5.57
C ASN A 234 -19.38 -19.89 6.40
N ASN A 235 -18.30 -19.31 5.86
CA ASN A 235 -16.98 -19.29 6.48
C ASN A 235 -16.29 -17.94 6.35
N VAL A 236 -15.68 -17.47 7.43
CA VAL A 236 -14.77 -16.31 7.37
C VAL A 236 -13.57 -16.65 6.47
N PRO A 237 -13.23 -15.80 5.49
CA PRO A 237 -12.11 -16.06 4.59
C PRO A 237 -10.79 -15.92 5.34
N HIS A 238 -9.84 -16.82 5.11
CA HIS A 238 -8.46 -16.70 5.58
C HIS A 238 -7.56 -16.05 4.52
N LEU A 239 -6.32 -15.71 4.89
CA LEU A 239 -5.39 -15.02 3.98
C LEU A 239 -5.18 -15.77 2.66
N GLY A 240 -5.18 -17.10 2.70
CA GLY A 240 -5.11 -17.95 1.51
C GLY A 240 -6.28 -17.75 0.53
N ASN A 241 -7.52 -17.61 1.02
CA ASN A 241 -8.65 -17.29 0.15
C ASN A 241 -8.51 -15.88 -0.45
N ILE A 242 -8.02 -14.94 0.36
CA ILE A 242 -7.84 -13.54 -0.04
C ILE A 242 -6.80 -13.44 -1.17
N ILE A 243 -5.58 -13.96 -0.97
CA ILE A 243 -4.52 -13.88 -1.98
C ILE A 243 -4.84 -14.72 -3.22
N GLY A 244 -5.46 -15.89 -3.06
CA GLY A 244 -5.74 -16.80 -4.17
C GLY A 244 -6.86 -16.32 -5.10
N SER A 245 -7.63 -15.32 -4.71
CA SER A 245 -8.79 -14.85 -5.47
C SER A 245 -8.89 -13.32 -5.42
N VAL A 246 -9.55 -12.76 -4.41
CA VAL A 246 -10.00 -11.35 -4.45
C VAL A 246 -8.87 -10.33 -4.50
N LEU A 247 -7.76 -10.55 -3.78
CA LEU A 247 -6.62 -9.62 -3.76
C LEU A 247 -5.82 -9.69 -5.07
N SER A 248 -5.70 -10.87 -5.67
CA SER A 248 -5.08 -11.01 -6.99
C SER A 248 -5.90 -10.30 -8.07
N ALA A 249 -7.22 -10.50 -8.04
CA ALA A 249 -8.13 -9.85 -8.99
C ALA A 249 -8.12 -8.32 -8.82
N ASP A 250 -8.10 -7.83 -7.58
CA ASP A 250 -8.04 -6.40 -7.27
C ASP A 250 -6.76 -5.74 -7.79
N ALA A 251 -5.60 -6.38 -7.61
CA ALA A 251 -4.35 -5.86 -8.14
C ALA A 251 -4.41 -5.73 -9.68
N PHE A 252 -4.93 -6.72 -10.38
CA PHE A 252 -5.10 -6.62 -11.83
C PHE A 252 -6.14 -5.57 -12.24
N ALA A 253 -7.27 -5.48 -11.53
CA ALA A 253 -8.32 -4.49 -11.78
C ALA A 253 -7.79 -3.05 -11.64
N ARG A 254 -7.03 -2.78 -10.57
CA ARG A 254 -6.40 -1.48 -10.34
C ARG A 254 -5.35 -1.15 -11.41
N TYR A 255 -4.56 -2.14 -11.85
CA TYR A 255 -3.64 -1.94 -12.98
C TYR A 255 -4.38 -1.59 -14.27
N ALA A 256 -5.42 -2.34 -14.63
CA ALA A 256 -6.21 -2.09 -15.84
C ALA A 256 -6.84 -0.69 -15.82
N ARG A 257 -7.44 -0.29 -14.69
CA ARG A 257 -7.97 1.07 -14.50
C ARG A 257 -6.86 2.12 -14.62
N ALA A 258 -5.71 1.94 -13.96
CA ALA A 258 -4.58 2.88 -14.04
C ALA A 258 -3.94 2.97 -15.44
N ARG A 259 -4.26 2.03 -16.35
CA ARG A 259 -3.97 2.08 -17.79
C ARG A 259 -5.12 2.66 -18.63
N ASN A 260 -6.12 3.28 -17.99
CA ASN A 260 -7.34 3.82 -18.60
C ASN A 260 -8.18 2.79 -19.37
N ILE A 261 -8.11 1.51 -19.00
CA ILE A 261 -8.91 0.44 -19.63
C ILE A 261 -10.27 0.38 -18.94
N SER A 262 -11.36 0.31 -19.72
CA SER A 262 -12.71 0.13 -19.15
C SER A 262 -12.77 -1.22 -18.44
N THR A 263 -12.94 -1.20 -17.12
CA THR A 263 -12.75 -2.37 -16.27
C THR A 263 -13.92 -2.52 -15.31
N LEU A 264 -14.65 -3.63 -15.41
CA LEU A 264 -15.71 -4.01 -14.48
C LEU A 264 -15.26 -5.19 -13.61
N PHE A 265 -15.12 -4.99 -12.31
CA PHE A 265 -14.68 -5.99 -11.35
C PHE A 265 -15.85 -6.48 -10.47
N VAL A 266 -16.22 -7.75 -10.68
CA VAL A 266 -17.41 -8.40 -10.11
C VAL A 266 -16.99 -9.53 -9.15
N CYS A 267 -17.59 -9.53 -7.96
CA CYS A 267 -17.55 -10.67 -7.05
C CYS A 267 -18.81 -10.67 -6.18
N GLY A 268 -18.90 -11.61 -5.24
CA GLY A 268 -20.03 -11.74 -4.33
C GLY A 268 -19.91 -13.01 -3.51
N THR A 269 -20.90 -13.28 -2.68
CA THR A 269 -20.95 -14.51 -1.89
C THR A 269 -21.72 -15.61 -2.60
N ASP A 270 -21.16 -16.82 -2.59
CA ASP A 270 -21.88 -18.05 -2.95
C ASP A 270 -22.61 -18.59 -1.71
N GLU A 271 -23.93 -18.67 -1.80
CA GLU A 271 -24.81 -18.79 -0.64
C GLU A 271 -25.65 -20.06 -0.60
N TYR A 272 -25.77 -20.78 -1.71
CA TYR A 272 -26.63 -21.97 -1.80
C TYR A 272 -25.93 -23.27 -1.38
N GLY A 273 -26.72 -24.34 -1.29
CA GLY A 273 -26.19 -25.69 -1.09
C GLY A 273 -26.20 -26.21 0.35
N THR A 274 -25.85 -27.48 0.49
CA THR A 274 -26.04 -28.27 1.72
C THR A 274 -25.25 -27.73 2.91
N ALA A 275 -24.06 -27.16 2.68
CA ALA A 275 -23.23 -26.68 3.78
C ALA A 275 -23.79 -25.41 4.43
N THR A 276 -24.55 -24.59 3.71
CA THR A 276 -25.36 -23.49 4.27
C THR A 276 -26.48 -24.05 5.14
N GLU A 277 -27.28 -25.00 4.65
CA GLU A 277 -28.36 -25.63 5.44
C GLU A 277 -27.82 -26.28 6.71
N THR A 278 -26.70 -27.00 6.60
CA THR A 278 -26.05 -27.68 7.74
C THR A 278 -25.62 -26.67 8.81
N LYS A 279 -24.99 -25.58 8.38
CA LYS A 279 -24.46 -24.56 9.28
C LYS A 279 -25.57 -23.72 9.91
N ALA A 280 -26.63 -23.43 9.15
CA ALA A 280 -27.82 -22.74 9.62
C ALA A 280 -28.54 -23.56 10.69
N LEU A 281 -28.71 -24.87 10.46
CA LEU A 281 -29.23 -25.80 11.46
C LEU A 281 -28.36 -25.86 12.72
N ALA A 282 -27.04 -25.93 12.57
CA ALA A 282 -26.11 -25.96 13.70
C ALA A 282 -26.11 -24.65 14.52
N GLU A 283 -26.37 -23.50 13.89
CA GLU A 283 -26.52 -22.19 14.55
C GLU A 283 -27.97 -21.90 14.97
N ASN A 284 -28.92 -22.81 14.71
CA ASN A 284 -30.35 -22.66 14.98
C ASN A 284 -30.95 -21.37 14.38
N ILE A 285 -30.60 -21.07 13.12
CA ILE A 285 -31.11 -19.92 12.35
C ILE A 285 -31.52 -20.38 10.94
N THR A 286 -32.22 -19.54 10.19
CA THR A 286 -32.55 -19.81 8.79
C THR A 286 -31.32 -19.67 7.88
N CYS A 287 -31.35 -20.30 6.70
CA CYS A 287 -30.28 -20.15 5.71
C CYS A 287 -30.10 -18.68 5.29
N GLN A 288 -31.19 -17.94 5.10
CA GLN A 288 -31.13 -16.51 4.74
C GLN A 288 -30.43 -15.70 5.84
N GLU A 289 -30.78 -15.89 7.11
CA GLU A 289 -30.14 -15.20 8.24
C GLU A 289 -28.64 -15.53 8.33
N LEU A 290 -28.25 -16.78 8.10
CA LEU A 290 -26.84 -17.18 8.05
C LEU A 290 -26.10 -16.45 6.92
N CYS A 291 -26.68 -16.47 5.71
CA CYS A 291 -26.10 -15.82 4.54
C CYS A 291 -25.97 -14.30 4.74
N ASP A 292 -27.00 -13.65 5.29
CA ASP A 292 -27.00 -12.20 5.56
C ASP A 292 -25.90 -11.82 6.56
N LYS A 293 -25.78 -12.60 7.64
CA LYS A 293 -24.74 -12.43 8.66
C LYS A 293 -23.35 -12.50 8.06
N TYR A 294 -23.05 -13.56 7.32
CA TYR A 294 -21.69 -13.76 6.82
C TYR A 294 -21.38 -12.96 5.56
N HIS A 295 -22.36 -12.64 4.70
CA HIS A 295 -22.15 -11.70 3.59
C HIS A 295 -21.60 -10.37 4.09
N LYS A 296 -22.18 -9.84 5.18
CA LYS A 296 -21.68 -8.65 5.86
C LYS A 296 -20.24 -8.81 6.37
N VAL A 297 -19.90 -9.97 6.96
CA VAL A 297 -18.54 -10.26 7.41
C VAL A 297 -17.55 -10.25 6.24
N HIS A 298 -17.90 -10.87 5.10
CA HIS A 298 -17.07 -10.84 3.90
C HIS A 298 -16.87 -9.41 3.39
N ASP A 299 -17.96 -8.64 3.26
CA ASP A 299 -17.92 -7.25 2.81
C ASP A 299 -17.01 -6.38 3.70
N GLU A 300 -17.13 -6.49 5.03
CA GLU A 300 -16.27 -5.77 5.98
C GLU A 300 -14.79 -6.15 5.85
N VAL A 301 -14.50 -7.44 5.67
CA VAL A 301 -13.12 -7.91 5.45
C VAL A 301 -12.55 -7.33 4.17
N TYR A 302 -13.27 -7.42 3.06
CA TYR A 302 -12.77 -6.98 1.76
C TYR A 302 -12.65 -5.46 1.68
N LYS A 303 -13.54 -4.71 2.34
CA LYS A 303 -13.38 -3.26 2.53
C LYS A 303 -12.13 -2.91 3.32
N TRP A 304 -11.83 -3.64 4.39
CA TRP A 304 -10.61 -3.39 5.19
C TRP A 304 -9.32 -3.71 4.40
N PHE A 305 -9.33 -4.76 3.58
CA PHE A 305 -8.24 -5.08 2.64
C PHE A 305 -8.17 -4.13 1.42
N ASP A 306 -9.03 -3.12 1.35
CA ASP A 306 -9.15 -2.16 0.25
C ASP A 306 -9.31 -2.88 -1.10
N ILE A 307 -10.27 -3.80 -1.18
CA ILE A 307 -10.66 -4.46 -2.43
C ILE A 307 -11.69 -3.60 -3.16
N SER A 308 -11.36 -3.21 -4.39
CA SER A 308 -12.09 -2.23 -5.20
C SER A 308 -13.08 -2.87 -6.17
N PHE A 309 -14.01 -3.67 -5.64
CA PHE A 309 -15.12 -4.20 -6.43
C PHE A 309 -15.98 -3.05 -6.99
N ASP A 310 -16.37 -3.14 -8.25
CA ASP A 310 -17.46 -2.29 -8.76
C ASP A 310 -18.81 -2.83 -8.25
N ILE A 311 -18.91 -4.13 -8.03
CA ILE A 311 -20.04 -4.78 -7.35
C ILE A 311 -19.58 -5.99 -6.54
N PHE A 312 -19.98 -6.01 -5.27
CA PHE A 312 -19.90 -7.18 -4.39
C PHE A 312 -21.33 -7.66 -4.08
N GLY A 313 -21.81 -8.64 -4.86
CA GLY A 313 -23.19 -9.10 -4.82
C GLY A 313 -23.40 -10.43 -4.10
N ARG A 314 -24.50 -11.10 -4.43
CA ARG A 314 -24.99 -12.32 -3.77
C ARG A 314 -25.65 -13.25 -4.78
N THR A 315 -25.55 -14.57 -4.59
CA THR A 315 -26.28 -15.53 -5.45
C THR A 315 -27.75 -15.71 -5.07
N THR A 316 -28.18 -15.28 -3.88
CA THR A 316 -29.57 -15.41 -3.39
C THR A 316 -30.49 -14.28 -3.88
N THR A 317 -30.56 -14.07 -5.20
CA THR A 317 -31.35 -12.96 -5.79
C THR A 317 -32.40 -13.45 -6.79
N PRO A 318 -33.46 -12.67 -7.04
CA PRO A 318 -34.42 -12.98 -8.11
C PRO A 318 -33.75 -13.07 -9.49
N LYS A 319 -32.76 -12.22 -9.77
CA LYS A 319 -31.99 -12.24 -11.03
C LYS A 319 -31.22 -13.55 -11.21
N GLN A 320 -30.64 -14.11 -10.13
CA GLN A 320 -30.02 -15.44 -10.19
C GLN A 320 -31.05 -16.48 -10.63
N THR A 321 -32.22 -16.49 -10.00
CA THR A 321 -33.26 -17.47 -10.32
C THR A 321 -33.69 -17.36 -11.78
N SER A 322 -34.00 -16.15 -12.27
CA SER A 322 -34.44 -15.97 -13.65
C SER A 322 -33.37 -16.33 -14.68
N ILE A 323 -32.10 -15.94 -14.45
CA ILE A 323 -31.01 -16.17 -15.41
C ILE A 323 -30.61 -17.64 -15.42
N THR A 324 -30.48 -18.27 -14.25
CA THR A 324 -30.19 -19.71 -14.16
C THR A 324 -31.27 -20.54 -14.83
N GLN A 325 -32.55 -20.21 -14.61
CA GLN A 325 -33.67 -20.90 -15.27
C GLN A 325 -33.68 -20.69 -16.78
N ASP A 326 -33.42 -19.47 -17.28
CA ASP A 326 -33.32 -19.19 -18.72
C ASP A 326 -32.18 -20.01 -19.37
N MET A 327 -30.97 -19.94 -18.81
CA MET A 327 -29.83 -20.70 -19.32
C MET A 327 -30.10 -22.21 -19.29
N PHE A 328 -30.66 -22.72 -18.19
CA PHE A 328 -31.04 -24.13 -18.08
C PHE A 328 -32.07 -24.54 -19.14
N MET A 329 -33.14 -23.76 -19.33
CA MET A 329 -34.18 -24.08 -20.30
C MET A 329 -33.63 -24.11 -21.73
N LYS A 330 -32.70 -23.22 -22.08
CA LYS A 330 -31.99 -23.28 -23.36
C LYS A 330 -31.15 -24.54 -23.49
N CYS A 331 -30.34 -24.88 -22.48
CA CYS A 331 -29.57 -26.13 -22.48
C CYS A 331 -30.48 -27.38 -22.62
N HIS A 332 -31.60 -27.40 -21.91
CA HIS A 332 -32.59 -28.48 -21.95
C HIS A 332 -33.23 -28.61 -23.33
N ASN A 333 -33.75 -27.51 -23.89
CA ASN A 333 -34.39 -27.47 -25.20
C ASN A 333 -33.43 -27.82 -26.34
N ASN A 334 -32.13 -27.50 -26.18
CA ASN A 334 -31.08 -27.86 -27.14
C ASN A 334 -30.60 -29.32 -26.99
N GLY A 335 -31.17 -30.11 -26.08
CA GLY A 335 -30.91 -31.55 -25.96
C GLY A 335 -29.62 -31.91 -25.21
N TYR A 336 -29.09 -31.00 -24.38
CA TYR A 336 -27.86 -31.18 -23.59
C TYR A 336 -28.11 -31.61 -22.14
N THR A 337 -29.34 -32.00 -21.80
CA THR A 337 -29.67 -32.54 -20.47
C THR A 337 -30.21 -33.95 -20.56
N ILE A 338 -29.82 -34.80 -19.60
CA ILE A 338 -30.32 -36.17 -19.43
C ILE A 338 -31.03 -36.27 -18.09
N SER A 339 -32.06 -37.11 -18.00
CA SER A 339 -32.70 -37.49 -16.73
C SER A 339 -32.30 -38.92 -16.36
N ASP A 340 -31.88 -39.12 -15.12
CA ASP A 340 -31.57 -40.45 -14.58
C ASP A 340 -32.06 -40.57 -13.13
N THR A 341 -32.34 -41.80 -12.68
CA THR A 341 -32.86 -42.07 -11.33
C THR A 341 -31.79 -42.70 -10.47
N MET A 342 -31.54 -42.10 -9.31
CA MET A 342 -30.55 -42.56 -8.34
C MET A 342 -31.23 -43.06 -7.08
N GLN A 343 -30.66 -44.09 -6.45
CA GLN A 343 -31.08 -44.53 -5.12
C GLN A 343 -30.29 -43.79 -4.06
N GLN A 344 -31.00 -43.20 -3.09
CA GLN A 344 -30.41 -42.45 -1.99
C GLN A 344 -31.12 -42.83 -0.68
N LEU A 345 -30.43 -42.60 0.44
CA LEU A 345 -31.02 -42.75 1.76
C LEU A 345 -31.92 -41.55 2.07
N TYR A 346 -33.13 -41.83 2.57
CA TYR A 346 -34.14 -40.86 2.95
C TYR A 346 -34.50 -41.05 4.42
N CYS A 347 -34.41 -39.99 5.21
CA CYS A 347 -34.91 -40.00 6.57
C CYS A 347 -36.38 -39.53 6.60
N GLU A 348 -37.27 -40.41 7.06
CA GLU A 348 -38.71 -40.14 7.12
C GLU A 348 -39.06 -39.07 8.16
N GLN A 349 -38.30 -38.96 9.26
CA GLN A 349 -38.55 -37.94 10.27
C GLN A 349 -37.97 -36.58 9.91
N CYS A 350 -36.74 -36.54 9.43
CA CYS A 350 -36.17 -35.30 8.88
C CYS A 350 -36.80 -34.87 7.55
N LYS A 351 -37.66 -35.72 6.96
CA LYS A 351 -38.34 -35.56 5.66
C LYS A 351 -37.41 -35.11 4.53
N ARG A 352 -36.21 -35.68 4.48
CA ARG A 352 -35.17 -35.29 3.51
C ARG A 352 -34.31 -36.47 3.08
N PHE A 353 -33.73 -36.36 1.90
CA PHE A 353 -32.62 -37.22 1.49
C PHE A 353 -31.36 -36.87 2.30
N LEU A 354 -30.58 -37.88 2.65
CA LEU A 354 -29.37 -37.73 3.45
C LEU A 354 -28.15 -37.72 2.54
N ALA A 355 -27.38 -36.64 2.61
CA ALA A 355 -26.02 -36.64 2.09
C ALA A 355 -25.15 -37.59 2.92
N ASP A 356 -24.08 -38.15 2.35
CA ASP A 356 -23.20 -39.12 3.01
C ASP A 356 -22.70 -38.67 4.38
N ARG A 357 -22.45 -37.36 4.56
CA ARG A 357 -22.04 -36.74 5.83
C ARG A 357 -23.08 -36.81 6.96
N PHE A 358 -24.34 -37.06 6.62
CA PHE A 358 -25.47 -37.22 7.54
C PHE A 358 -25.87 -38.68 7.73
N VAL A 359 -25.09 -39.60 7.18
CA VAL A 359 -25.30 -41.05 7.33
C VAL A 359 -24.12 -41.63 8.09
N GLU A 360 -24.42 -42.33 9.17
CA GLU A 360 -23.47 -43.16 9.91
C GLU A 360 -24.02 -44.57 10.01
N GLY A 361 -23.18 -45.58 10.15
CA GLY A 361 -23.62 -46.97 10.23
C GLY A 361 -22.45 -47.92 10.42
N THR A 362 -22.71 -49.21 10.34
CA THR A 362 -21.66 -50.23 10.44
C THR A 362 -21.00 -50.46 9.08
N CYS A 363 -19.66 -50.42 9.04
CA CYS A 363 -18.88 -50.66 7.84
C CYS A 363 -19.11 -52.10 7.32
N PRO A 364 -19.55 -52.30 6.07
CA PRO A 364 -19.82 -53.64 5.53
C PRO A 364 -18.58 -54.51 5.39
N LYS A 365 -17.39 -53.89 5.38
CA LYS A 365 -16.10 -54.58 5.17
C LYS A 365 -15.41 -55.01 6.46
N CYS A 366 -15.40 -54.15 7.48
CA CYS A 366 -14.61 -54.38 8.71
C CYS A 366 -15.43 -54.37 10.01
N GLY A 367 -16.75 -54.14 9.94
CA GLY A 367 -17.61 -54.13 11.11
C GLY A 367 -17.46 -52.91 12.03
N TYR A 368 -16.79 -51.84 11.60
CA TYR A 368 -16.69 -50.60 12.37
C TYR A 368 -18.06 -49.91 12.46
N ASP A 369 -18.62 -49.79 13.67
CA ASP A 369 -20.02 -49.40 13.92
C ASP A 369 -20.37 -47.92 13.71
N ASP A 370 -19.36 -47.07 13.55
CA ASP A 370 -19.50 -45.61 13.37
C ASP A 370 -18.88 -45.13 12.05
N CYS A 371 -19.09 -45.93 11.00
CA CYS A 371 -18.64 -45.67 9.65
C CYS A 371 -19.49 -44.58 8.99
N ARG A 372 -18.84 -43.58 8.39
CA ARG A 372 -19.51 -42.53 7.62
C ARG A 372 -19.99 -43.05 6.27
N GLY A 373 -20.95 -42.37 5.66
CA GLY A 373 -21.55 -42.76 4.37
C GLY A 373 -20.63 -42.72 3.16
N ASP A 374 -19.47 -42.05 3.25
CA ASP A 374 -18.51 -41.86 2.16
C ASP A 374 -17.22 -42.69 2.34
N GLN A 375 -16.79 -42.88 3.59
CA GLN A 375 -15.54 -43.55 3.91
C GLN A 375 -15.56 -44.15 5.32
N CYS A 376 -15.01 -45.36 5.45
CA CYS A 376 -14.73 -45.94 6.76
C CYS A 376 -13.43 -45.40 7.33
N ASP A 377 -13.51 -44.70 8.46
CA ASP A 377 -12.33 -44.14 9.13
C ASP A 377 -11.40 -45.21 9.75
N ASN A 378 -11.90 -46.43 9.98
CA ASN A 378 -11.10 -47.52 10.54
C ASN A 378 -10.29 -48.29 9.47
N CYS A 379 -10.92 -48.71 8.37
CA CYS A 379 -10.25 -49.50 7.33
C CYS A 379 -9.91 -48.71 6.06
N GLY A 380 -10.26 -47.43 6.00
CA GLY A 380 -9.97 -46.52 4.88
C GLY A 380 -10.80 -46.75 3.62
N GLN A 381 -11.67 -47.76 3.59
CA GLN A 381 -12.48 -48.13 2.43
C GLN A 381 -13.49 -47.02 2.08
N LEU A 382 -13.49 -46.59 0.81
CA LEU A 382 -14.57 -45.79 0.24
C LEU A 382 -15.80 -46.68 0.01
N ILE A 383 -16.95 -46.21 0.44
CA ILE A 383 -18.24 -46.93 0.38
C ILE A 383 -19.32 -45.97 -0.07
N ASN A 384 -20.41 -46.51 -0.63
CA ASN A 384 -21.62 -45.72 -0.83
C ASN A 384 -22.50 -45.81 0.41
N ALA A 385 -23.19 -44.73 0.78
CA ALA A 385 -24.00 -44.70 2.00
C ALA A 385 -25.09 -45.79 2.05
N ILE A 386 -25.61 -46.21 0.89
CA ILE A 386 -26.59 -47.30 0.76
C ILE A 386 -26.00 -48.69 1.10
N GLU A 387 -24.68 -48.84 1.09
CA GLU A 387 -23.97 -50.08 1.40
C GLU A 387 -23.68 -50.24 2.90
N LEU A 388 -23.93 -49.20 3.70
CA LEU A 388 -23.78 -49.27 5.16
C LEU A 388 -24.74 -50.29 5.75
N VAL A 389 -24.24 -51.09 6.68
CA VAL A 389 -25.08 -51.98 7.49
C VAL A 389 -25.69 -51.16 8.61
N SER A 390 -27.01 -51.28 8.82
CA SER A 390 -27.75 -50.53 9.84
C SER A 390 -27.47 -49.01 9.79
N PRO A 391 -27.73 -48.36 8.64
CA PRO A 391 -27.52 -46.93 8.50
C PRO A 391 -28.41 -46.18 9.50
N ARG A 392 -27.91 -45.04 9.98
CA ARG A 392 -28.58 -44.14 10.92
C ARG A 392 -28.39 -42.72 10.44
N CYS A 393 -29.43 -41.91 10.57
CA CYS A 393 -29.35 -40.49 10.31
C CYS A 393 -28.62 -39.79 11.46
N LYS A 394 -27.55 -39.05 11.16
CA LYS A 394 -26.80 -38.29 12.17
C LYS A 394 -27.61 -37.18 12.85
N LEU A 395 -28.70 -36.74 12.22
CA LEU A 395 -29.52 -35.63 12.70
C LEU A 395 -30.51 -36.05 13.78
N ASP A 396 -31.08 -37.25 13.68
CA ASP A 396 -32.15 -37.71 14.58
C ASP A 396 -31.97 -39.15 15.12
N GLY A 397 -30.93 -39.86 14.67
CA GLY A 397 -30.60 -41.22 15.07
C GLY A 397 -31.45 -42.32 14.43
N ASN A 398 -32.47 -41.99 13.64
CA ASN A 398 -33.37 -42.98 13.04
C ASN A 398 -32.74 -43.70 11.85
N ALA A 399 -33.21 -44.91 11.57
CA ALA A 399 -32.80 -45.66 10.37
C ALA A 399 -33.41 -45.02 9.11
N PRO A 400 -32.60 -44.59 8.13
CA PRO A 400 -33.12 -44.12 6.86
C PRO A 400 -33.54 -45.28 5.95
N ILE A 401 -34.44 -45.00 5.02
CA ILE A 401 -34.90 -45.93 3.98
C ILE A 401 -34.24 -45.63 2.64
N VAL A 402 -34.09 -46.62 1.77
CA VAL A 402 -33.65 -46.40 0.38
C VAL A 402 -34.84 -45.90 -0.43
N LYS A 403 -34.68 -44.75 -1.09
CA LYS A 403 -35.71 -44.15 -1.95
C LYS A 403 -35.09 -43.71 -3.28
N SER A 404 -35.80 -43.97 -4.37
CA SER A 404 -35.41 -43.52 -5.69
C SER A 404 -35.72 -42.03 -5.87
N SER A 405 -34.78 -41.29 -6.44
CA SER A 405 -34.87 -39.86 -6.71
C SER A 405 -34.40 -39.57 -8.14
N THR A 406 -35.26 -38.95 -8.95
CA THR A 406 -34.91 -38.57 -10.33
C THR A 406 -34.11 -37.26 -10.33
N HIS A 407 -33.05 -37.22 -11.13
CA HIS A 407 -32.13 -36.10 -11.25
C HIS A 407 -31.84 -35.75 -12.71
N LEU A 408 -31.57 -34.47 -12.95
CA LEU A 408 -31.07 -33.98 -14.22
C LEU A 408 -29.55 -33.93 -14.23
N PHE A 409 -28.98 -34.19 -15.40
CA PHE A 409 -27.56 -34.19 -15.69
C PHE A 409 -27.29 -33.28 -16.89
N LEU A 410 -26.23 -32.48 -16.81
CA LEU A 410 -25.65 -31.82 -17.97
C LEU A 410 -24.80 -32.85 -18.73
N ASP A 411 -25.13 -33.06 -20.01
CA ASP A 411 -24.47 -34.02 -20.88
C ASP A 411 -23.14 -33.46 -21.40
N LEU A 412 -22.14 -33.43 -20.52
CA LEU A 412 -20.80 -32.95 -20.88
C LEU A 412 -20.11 -33.84 -21.92
N THR A 413 -20.52 -35.10 -22.06
CA THR A 413 -19.98 -35.99 -23.09
C THR A 413 -20.33 -35.48 -24.48
N LYS A 414 -21.56 -35.01 -24.71
CA LYS A 414 -21.95 -34.34 -25.96
C LYS A 414 -21.27 -32.99 -26.16
N LEU A 415 -20.99 -32.27 -25.08
CA LEU A 415 -20.40 -30.91 -25.13
C LEU A 415 -18.87 -30.91 -25.25
N GLN A 416 -18.21 -32.04 -25.01
CA GLN A 416 -16.75 -32.13 -25.00
C GLN A 416 -16.08 -31.56 -26.27
N PRO A 417 -16.52 -31.88 -27.51
CA PRO A 417 -15.85 -31.36 -28.71
C PRO A 417 -15.85 -29.83 -28.79
N GLU A 418 -16.95 -29.17 -28.39
CA GLU A 418 -17.04 -27.72 -28.38
C GLU A 418 -16.26 -27.10 -27.20
N CYS A 419 -16.26 -27.78 -26.04
CA CYS A 419 -15.43 -27.39 -24.90
C CYS A 419 -13.93 -27.41 -25.26
N GLU A 420 -13.46 -28.43 -25.98
CA GLU A 420 -12.07 -28.53 -26.45
C GLU A 420 -11.70 -27.40 -27.41
N LYS A 421 -12.59 -27.06 -28.36
CA LYS A 421 -12.41 -25.91 -29.26
C LYS A 421 -12.33 -24.60 -28.48
N PHE A 422 -13.22 -24.41 -27.51
CA PHE A 422 -13.20 -23.24 -26.63
C PHE A 422 -11.87 -23.15 -25.86
N VAL A 423 -11.43 -24.23 -25.23
CA VAL A 423 -10.19 -24.27 -24.43
C VAL A 423 -8.98 -23.97 -25.31
N ALA A 424 -8.88 -24.57 -26.50
CA ALA A 424 -7.78 -24.32 -27.43
C ALA A 424 -7.68 -22.83 -27.82
N ARG A 425 -8.81 -22.23 -28.24
CA ARG A 425 -8.89 -20.81 -28.61
C ARG A 425 -8.58 -19.88 -27.43
N SER A 426 -9.17 -20.15 -26.27
CA SER A 426 -9.02 -19.31 -25.09
C SER A 426 -7.59 -19.37 -24.55
N TYR A 427 -6.98 -20.56 -24.51
CA TYR A 427 -5.59 -20.73 -24.11
C TYR A 427 -4.61 -20.01 -25.04
N GLU A 428 -4.80 -20.13 -26.36
CA GLU A 428 -3.95 -19.48 -27.36
C GLU A 428 -3.98 -17.95 -27.22
N ASN A 429 -5.18 -17.37 -27.09
CA ASN A 429 -5.37 -15.92 -27.07
C ASN A 429 -5.13 -15.30 -25.70
N GLY A 430 -5.61 -15.93 -24.63
CA GLY A 430 -5.59 -15.36 -23.29
C GLY A 430 -4.43 -15.83 -22.41
N LYS A 431 -3.58 -16.76 -22.85
CA LYS A 431 -2.36 -17.19 -22.14
C LYS A 431 -2.61 -17.57 -20.68
N TRP A 432 -3.38 -18.64 -20.48
CA TRP A 432 -3.77 -19.09 -19.14
C TRP A 432 -2.56 -19.42 -18.25
N SER A 433 -2.74 -19.30 -16.94
CA SER A 433 -1.80 -19.88 -15.97
C SER A 433 -1.56 -21.37 -16.24
N SER A 434 -0.31 -21.81 -16.18
CA SER A 434 0.12 -23.16 -16.58
C SER A 434 -0.59 -24.28 -15.81
N ASN A 435 -0.74 -24.12 -14.48
CA ASN A 435 -1.48 -25.03 -13.61
C ASN A 435 -2.97 -25.15 -14.02
N GLY A 436 -3.64 -24.01 -14.29
CA GLY A 436 -5.01 -24.01 -14.77
C GLY A 436 -5.19 -24.77 -16.10
N TYR A 437 -4.25 -24.62 -17.03
CA TYR A 437 -4.26 -25.37 -18.28
C TYR A 437 -4.01 -26.87 -18.06
N THR A 438 -3.02 -27.25 -17.25
CA THR A 438 -2.72 -28.65 -16.94
C THR A 438 -3.91 -29.38 -16.30
N ILE A 439 -4.59 -28.75 -15.33
CA ILE A 439 -5.79 -29.31 -14.70
C ILE A 439 -6.90 -29.53 -15.73
N THR A 440 -7.17 -28.52 -16.55
CA THR A 440 -8.20 -28.59 -17.60
C THR A 440 -7.89 -29.70 -18.61
N LYS A 441 -6.63 -29.81 -19.04
CA LYS A 441 -6.20 -30.83 -19.99
C LYS A 441 -6.35 -32.25 -19.42
N SER A 442 -6.09 -32.44 -18.13
CA SER A 442 -6.32 -33.74 -17.45
C SER A 442 -7.79 -34.14 -17.54
N TRP A 443 -8.69 -33.21 -17.20
CA TRP A 443 -10.13 -33.45 -17.25
C TRP A 443 -10.64 -33.81 -18.64
N LEU A 444 -10.15 -33.12 -19.69
CA LEU A 444 -10.54 -33.41 -21.07
C LEU A 444 -9.99 -34.75 -21.55
N SER A 445 -8.74 -35.08 -21.17
CA SER A 445 -8.08 -36.33 -21.57
C SER A 445 -8.72 -37.57 -20.94
N GLU A 446 -9.28 -37.45 -19.73
CA GLU A 446 -10.04 -38.52 -19.07
C GLU A 446 -11.40 -38.81 -19.72
N GLY A 447 -11.91 -37.88 -20.53
CA GLY A 447 -13.25 -37.91 -21.10
C GLY A 447 -14.31 -37.34 -20.14
N LEU A 448 -15.06 -36.35 -20.61
CA LEU A 448 -16.09 -35.71 -19.80
C LEU A 448 -17.29 -36.64 -19.60
N LYS A 449 -17.78 -36.70 -18.37
CA LYS A 449 -18.94 -37.51 -17.95
C LYS A 449 -20.14 -36.63 -17.67
N PRO A 450 -21.39 -37.11 -17.83
CA PRO A 450 -22.57 -36.38 -17.42
C PRO A 450 -22.48 -35.98 -15.94
N ARG A 451 -22.81 -34.72 -15.63
CA ARG A 451 -22.74 -34.19 -14.26
C ARG A 451 -24.12 -33.86 -13.75
N CYS A 452 -24.48 -34.40 -12.58
CA CYS A 452 -25.77 -34.14 -11.94
C CYS A 452 -25.88 -32.67 -11.54
N ILE A 453 -26.86 -31.96 -12.09
CA ILE A 453 -27.12 -30.53 -11.88
C ILE A 453 -28.31 -30.25 -10.95
N THR A 454 -28.90 -31.27 -10.33
CA THR A 454 -30.03 -31.10 -9.39
C THR A 454 -29.73 -31.73 -8.04
N ARG A 455 -30.35 -31.22 -6.98
CA ARG A 455 -30.25 -31.76 -5.62
C ARG A 455 -31.59 -31.71 -4.91
N ASP A 456 -31.78 -32.68 -4.01
CA ASP A 456 -32.89 -32.75 -3.08
C ASP A 456 -32.64 -31.85 -1.86
N LEU A 457 -32.56 -30.54 -2.10
CA LEU A 457 -32.39 -29.52 -1.06
C LEU A 457 -33.53 -28.51 -1.14
N LYS A 458 -33.73 -27.76 -0.06
CA LYS A 458 -34.71 -26.66 -0.04
C LYS A 458 -34.04 -25.31 -0.33
N TRP A 459 -32.76 -25.16 0.01
CA TRP A 459 -31.99 -23.94 -0.18
C TRP A 459 -31.17 -23.96 -1.48
N GLY A 460 -31.78 -23.45 -2.56
CA GLY A 460 -31.18 -23.36 -3.90
C GLY A 460 -32.14 -22.74 -4.91
N VAL A 461 -31.67 -22.55 -6.15
CA VAL A 461 -32.53 -22.09 -7.25
C VAL A 461 -33.50 -23.21 -7.67
N PRO A 462 -34.82 -22.98 -7.71
CA PRO A 462 -35.79 -24.01 -8.06
C PRO A 462 -35.69 -24.40 -9.54
N VAL A 463 -35.92 -25.69 -9.83
CA VAL A 463 -35.86 -26.25 -11.19
C VAL A 463 -37.21 -26.05 -11.90
N PRO A 464 -37.26 -25.44 -13.10
CA PRO A 464 -38.51 -25.09 -13.78
C PRO A 464 -39.06 -26.23 -14.64
N LEU A 465 -39.10 -27.46 -14.12
CA LEU A 465 -39.65 -28.63 -14.82
C LEU A 465 -40.69 -29.38 -13.95
N PRO A 466 -41.75 -29.94 -14.57
CA PRO A 466 -42.70 -30.81 -13.87
C PRO A 466 -41.99 -32.02 -13.23
N GLY A 467 -42.34 -32.34 -11.98
CA GLY A 467 -41.73 -33.42 -11.21
C GLY A 467 -40.44 -33.04 -10.47
N PHE A 468 -40.02 -31.77 -10.54
CA PHE A 468 -38.85 -31.24 -9.85
C PHE A 468 -39.22 -30.13 -8.84
N GLU A 469 -40.48 -30.04 -8.42
CA GLU A 469 -41.01 -28.96 -7.56
C GLU A 469 -40.31 -28.89 -6.19
N ASP A 470 -39.85 -30.03 -5.68
CA ASP A 470 -39.13 -30.15 -4.41
C ASP A 470 -37.60 -30.20 -4.56
N LYS A 471 -37.09 -29.86 -5.75
CA LYS A 471 -35.66 -29.92 -6.09
C LYS A 471 -35.12 -28.55 -6.48
N VAL A 472 -33.83 -28.38 -6.23
CA VAL A 472 -33.08 -27.18 -6.62
C VAL A 472 -31.91 -27.55 -7.52
N PHE A 473 -31.39 -26.56 -8.25
CA PHE A 473 -30.12 -26.72 -8.95
C PHE A 473 -28.99 -26.98 -7.98
N TYR A 474 -28.05 -27.82 -8.40
CA TYR A 474 -26.83 -28.06 -7.67
C TYR A 474 -25.94 -26.83 -7.76
N VAL A 475 -25.39 -26.37 -6.64
CA VAL A 475 -24.56 -25.16 -6.56
C VAL A 475 -23.42 -25.11 -7.58
N TRP A 476 -22.83 -26.26 -7.94
CA TRP A 476 -21.76 -26.31 -8.93
C TRP A 476 -22.21 -26.12 -10.38
N PHE A 477 -23.53 -26.11 -10.64
CA PHE A 477 -24.11 -25.70 -11.92
C PHE A 477 -24.35 -24.18 -11.95
N ASP A 478 -24.96 -23.61 -10.90
CA ASP A 478 -25.43 -22.22 -10.94
C ASP A 478 -24.52 -21.18 -10.26
N ALA A 479 -23.52 -21.59 -9.48
CA ALA A 479 -22.59 -20.65 -8.83
C ALA A 479 -21.84 -19.77 -9.83
N CYS A 480 -21.37 -20.33 -10.96
CA CYS A 480 -20.73 -19.53 -12.01
C CYS A 480 -21.73 -18.62 -12.76
N ILE A 481 -23.01 -18.97 -12.80
CA ILE A 481 -24.09 -18.08 -13.29
C ILE A 481 -24.26 -16.88 -12.34
N GLY A 482 -23.84 -17.04 -11.07
CA GLY A 482 -23.72 -15.97 -10.08
C GLY A 482 -22.97 -14.74 -10.57
N TYR A 483 -21.90 -14.89 -11.37
CA TYR A 483 -21.20 -13.73 -11.93
C TYR A 483 -22.11 -12.89 -12.84
N VAL A 484 -22.89 -13.57 -13.68
CA VAL A 484 -23.84 -12.95 -14.60
C VAL A 484 -24.96 -12.25 -13.84
N SER A 485 -25.54 -12.93 -12.86
CA SER A 485 -26.65 -12.40 -12.08
C SER A 485 -26.23 -11.24 -11.15
N ILE A 486 -25.02 -11.27 -10.61
CA ILE A 486 -24.46 -10.15 -9.85
C ILE A 486 -24.29 -8.93 -10.77
N THR A 487 -23.79 -9.11 -11.99
CA THR A 487 -23.73 -8.00 -12.97
C THR A 487 -25.13 -7.50 -13.35
N ALA A 488 -26.12 -8.39 -13.46
CA ALA A 488 -27.51 -8.02 -13.72
C ALA A 488 -28.19 -7.28 -12.57
N ASN A 489 -27.70 -7.43 -11.33
CA ASN A 489 -28.12 -6.61 -10.19
C ASN A 489 -27.38 -5.26 -10.14
N TYR A 490 -26.21 -5.16 -10.76
CA TYR A 490 -25.44 -3.93 -10.88
C TYR A 490 -25.99 -3.00 -11.97
N THR A 491 -26.33 -3.54 -13.14
CA THR A 491 -26.85 -2.77 -14.29
C THR A 491 -27.87 -3.57 -15.08
N ASP A 492 -28.90 -2.89 -15.60
CA ASP A 492 -29.89 -3.50 -16.50
C ASP A 492 -29.27 -3.88 -17.86
N GLU A 493 -28.19 -3.20 -18.26
CA GLU A 493 -27.43 -3.44 -19.50
C GLU A 493 -26.38 -4.55 -19.37
N TRP A 494 -26.55 -5.50 -18.45
CA TRP A 494 -25.54 -6.53 -18.14
C TRP A 494 -25.18 -7.43 -19.32
N GLU A 495 -26.08 -7.57 -20.30
CA GLU A 495 -25.84 -8.34 -21.52
C GLU A 495 -24.73 -7.72 -22.38
N THR A 496 -24.50 -6.40 -22.29
CA THR A 496 -23.38 -5.75 -22.98
C THR A 496 -22.02 -6.25 -22.50
N TRP A 497 -21.94 -6.77 -21.28
CA TRP A 497 -20.76 -7.39 -20.69
C TRP A 497 -20.70 -8.90 -20.92
N TRP A 498 -21.82 -9.61 -20.74
CA TRP A 498 -21.86 -11.08 -20.72
C TRP A 498 -22.32 -11.75 -22.03
N LYS A 499 -22.79 -10.98 -23.01
CA LYS A 499 -23.20 -11.45 -24.35
C LYS A 499 -22.53 -10.65 -25.47
N ASN A 500 -21.24 -10.34 -25.30
CA ASN A 500 -20.48 -9.45 -26.19
C ASN A 500 -19.01 -9.90 -26.35
N PRO A 501 -18.77 -11.11 -26.87
CA PRO A 501 -17.45 -11.74 -26.90
C PRO A 501 -16.43 -10.99 -27.78
N ASP A 502 -16.88 -10.17 -28.73
CA ASP A 502 -16.00 -9.44 -29.65
C ASP A 502 -15.42 -8.15 -29.03
N HIS A 503 -16.04 -7.64 -27.97
CA HIS A 503 -15.66 -6.36 -27.35
C HIS A 503 -15.25 -6.47 -25.88
N VAL A 504 -15.47 -7.63 -25.24
CA VAL A 504 -15.21 -7.84 -23.81
C VAL A 504 -14.28 -9.03 -23.60
N GLN A 505 -13.20 -8.82 -22.85
CA GLN A 505 -12.29 -9.88 -22.42
C GLN A 505 -12.57 -10.26 -20.96
N LEU A 506 -12.99 -11.51 -20.73
CA LEU A 506 -13.26 -12.04 -19.38
C LEU A 506 -11.99 -12.61 -18.72
N TYR A 507 -11.58 -12.01 -17.62
CA TYR A 507 -10.49 -12.47 -16.75
C TYR A 507 -11.08 -13.07 -15.48
N GLN A 508 -10.65 -14.28 -15.11
CA GLN A 508 -11.13 -14.97 -13.91
C GLN A 508 -9.99 -15.37 -12.98
N PHE A 509 -10.13 -15.03 -11.70
CA PHE A 509 -9.11 -15.25 -10.66
C PHE A 509 -9.60 -16.22 -9.61
N MET A 510 -8.85 -17.31 -9.38
CA MET A 510 -9.27 -18.38 -8.47
C MET A 510 -8.10 -19.24 -7.95
N GLY A 511 -8.38 -20.02 -6.89
CA GLY A 511 -7.54 -21.15 -6.51
C GLY A 511 -7.77 -22.37 -7.41
N LYS A 512 -6.78 -23.27 -7.48
CA LYS A 512 -6.78 -24.44 -8.38
C LYS A 512 -8.02 -25.35 -8.32
N ASP A 513 -8.67 -25.44 -7.18
CA ASP A 513 -9.84 -26.31 -7.00
C ASP A 513 -11.06 -25.85 -7.82
N ASN A 514 -11.12 -24.57 -8.18
CA ASN A 514 -12.23 -24.00 -8.94
C ASN A 514 -12.07 -24.11 -10.46
N VAL A 515 -10.89 -24.51 -10.94
CA VAL A 515 -10.55 -24.50 -12.37
C VAL A 515 -11.56 -25.27 -13.22
N PRO A 516 -11.93 -26.53 -12.92
CA PRO A 516 -12.83 -27.29 -13.79
C PRO A 516 -14.21 -26.65 -13.97
N PHE A 517 -14.69 -25.90 -12.98
CA PHE A 517 -15.99 -25.24 -13.07
C PHE A 517 -15.95 -24.06 -14.06
N HIS A 518 -14.80 -23.40 -14.19
CA HIS A 518 -14.63 -22.21 -15.02
C HIS A 518 -14.07 -22.51 -16.42
N THR A 519 -13.42 -23.66 -16.60
CA THR A 519 -12.82 -24.06 -17.88
C THR A 519 -13.59 -25.17 -18.59
N VAL A 520 -14.45 -25.91 -17.86
CA VAL A 520 -15.26 -27.00 -18.41
C VAL A 520 -16.76 -26.76 -18.18
N VAL A 521 -17.22 -26.74 -16.93
CA VAL A 521 -18.68 -26.81 -16.63
C VAL A 521 -19.41 -25.56 -17.11
N PHE A 522 -18.95 -24.37 -16.72
CA PHE A 522 -19.60 -23.12 -17.09
C PHE A 522 -19.45 -22.80 -18.59
N PRO A 523 -18.25 -22.92 -19.21
CA PRO A 523 -18.13 -22.78 -20.67
C PRO A 523 -19.00 -23.76 -21.46
N SER A 524 -19.10 -25.03 -21.04
CA SER A 524 -19.98 -26.00 -21.68
C SER A 524 -21.46 -25.62 -21.53
N THR A 525 -21.84 -25.07 -20.37
CA THR A 525 -23.20 -24.54 -20.16
C THR A 525 -23.47 -23.35 -21.08
N GLN A 526 -22.53 -22.39 -21.20
CA GLN A 526 -22.64 -21.25 -22.11
C GLN A 526 -22.79 -21.71 -23.56
N VAL A 527 -21.96 -22.66 -24.03
CA VAL A 527 -22.07 -23.25 -25.37
C VAL A 527 -23.42 -23.91 -25.57
N ALA A 528 -23.89 -24.69 -24.59
CA ALA A 528 -25.18 -25.39 -24.66
C ALA A 528 -26.39 -24.44 -24.80
N THR A 529 -26.26 -23.17 -24.38
CA THR A 529 -27.35 -22.18 -24.57
C THR A 529 -27.52 -21.74 -26.02
N GLY A 530 -26.44 -21.73 -26.81
CA GLY A 530 -26.42 -21.13 -28.16
C GLY A 530 -26.35 -19.61 -28.18
N ASP A 531 -26.29 -18.94 -27.02
CA ASP A 531 -26.16 -17.48 -26.94
C ASP A 531 -24.73 -17.03 -27.29
N PRO A 532 -24.54 -15.81 -27.82
CA PRO A 532 -23.22 -15.22 -28.08
C PRO A 532 -22.56 -14.76 -26.76
N SER A 533 -22.30 -15.71 -25.87
CA SER A 533 -21.81 -15.44 -24.51
C SER A 533 -20.36 -14.92 -24.53
N THR A 534 -20.07 -13.95 -23.67
CA THR A 534 -18.70 -13.61 -23.30
C THR A 534 -18.13 -14.76 -22.49
N MET A 535 -17.22 -15.52 -23.09
CA MET A 535 -16.56 -16.67 -22.46
C MET A 535 -15.21 -16.28 -21.89
N LEU A 536 -14.67 -17.12 -21.00
CA LEU A 536 -13.36 -16.94 -20.37
C LEU A 536 -12.27 -16.65 -21.44
N HIS A 537 -11.58 -15.52 -21.28
CA HIS A 537 -10.41 -15.14 -22.06
C HIS A 537 -9.14 -15.59 -21.32
N HIS A 538 -8.93 -15.14 -20.08
CA HIS A 538 -7.76 -15.48 -19.26
C HIS A 538 -8.16 -16.02 -17.89
N ILE A 539 -7.57 -17.16 -17.49
CA ILE A 539 -7.69 -17.69 -16.13
C ILE A 539 -6.36 -17.54 -15.39
N SER A 540 -6.43 -16.89 -14.23
CA SER A 540 -5.31 -16.75 -13.29
C SER A 540 -5.53 -17.67 -12.11
N THR A 541 -4.84 -18.82 -12.13
CA THR A 541 -4.95 -19.86 -11.11
C THR A 541 -3.80 -19.77 -10.12
N THR A 542 -4.11 -19.89 -8.84
CA THR A 542 -3.12 -19.94 -7.75
C THR A 542 -3.05 -21.31 -7.08
N GLU A 543 -1.85 -21.64 -6.61
CA GLU A 543 -1.59 -22.72 -5.66
C GLU A 543 -1.94 -22.27 -4.22
N TYR A 544 -1.71 -23.11 -3.21
CA TYR A 544 -2.11 -22.77 -1.84
C TYR A 544 -1.11 -21.87 -1.12
N LEU A 545 -1.63 -20.94 -0.31
CA LEU A 545 -0.86 -20.30 0.75
C LEU A 545 -1.00 -21.14 2.03
N ASN A 546 0.13 -21.64 2.52
CA ASN A 546 0.26 -22.32 3.81
C ASN A 546 0.60 -21.32 4.93
N TYR A 547 0.44 -21.73 6.18
CA TYR A 547 0.65 -20.88 7.37
C TYR A 547 1.62 -21.54 8.36
N GLU A 548 2.77 -20.88 8.58
CA GLU A 548 3.87 -21.36 9.42
C GLU A 548 4.29 -22.81 9.10
N SER A 549 4.12 -23.77 10.01
CA SER A 549 4.52 -25.16 9.76
C SER A 549 3.41 -26.03 9.12
N GLY A 550 2.28 -25.44 8.71
CA GLY A 550 1.12 -26.22 8.26
C GLY A 550 0.09 -25.45 7.44
N LYS A 551 -1.17 -25.91 7.51
CA LYS A 551 -2.31 -25.33 6.77
C LYS A 551 -3.19 -24.49 7.69
N PHE A 552 -3.87 -23.50 7.12
CA PHE A 552 -4.98 -22.82 7.78
C PHE A 552 -6.01 -23.84 8.29
N SER A 553 -6.51 -23.66 9.50
CA SER A 553 -7.51 -24.55 10.09
C SER A 553 -8.49 -23.78 10.96
N LYS A 554 -9.73 -23.64 10.46
CA LYS A 554 -10.81 -22.96 11.19
C LYS A 554 -11.18 -23.70 12.48
N SER A 555 -11.32 -25.02 12.43
CA SER A 555 -11.70 -25.83 13.60
C SER A 555 -10.66 -25.81 14.71
N ARG A 556 -9.37 -25.65 14.37
CA ARG A 556 -8.27 -25.55 15.33
C ARG A 556 -7.83 -24.12 15.63
N GLY A 557 -8.47 -23.10 15.02
CA GLY A 557 -8.08 -21.70 15.18
C GLY A 557 -6.66 -21.37 14.70
N ILE A 558 -6.15 -22.10 13.69
CA ILE A 558 -4.79 -21.93 13.16
C ILE A 558 -4.83 -21.02 11.95
N GLY A 559 -4.08 -19.91 12.02
CA GLY A 559 -3.89 -18.95 10.95
C GLY A 559 -4.62 -17.62 11.17
N VAL A 560 -4.22 -16.63 10.37
CA VAL A 560 -4.87 -15.32 10.32
C VAL A 560 -6.09 -15.38 9.40
N PHE A 561 -7.22 -14.91 9.92
CA PHE A 561 -8.47 -14.78 9.20
C PHE A 561 -8.71 -13.31 8.84
N GLY A 562 -9.43 -13.04 7.75
CA GLY A 562 -9.58 -11.69 7.23
C GLY A 562 -10.16 -10.70 8.25
N ASN A 563 -11.03 -11.18 9.14
CA ASN A 563 -11.66 -10.36 10.18
C ASN A 563 -10.71 -10.00 11.34
N ASN A 564 -9.64 -10.76 11.54
CA ASN A 564 -8.71 -10.59 12.66
C ASN A 564 -7.32 -10.05 12.25
N ALA A 565 -7.06 -9.91 10.95
CA ALA A 565 -5.85 -9.25 10.44
C ALA A 565 -5.75 -7.79 10.92
N LYS A 566 -6.90 -7.09 10.98
CA LYS A 566 -6.99 -5.72 11.49
C LYS A 566 -6.60 -5.56 12.96
N ASP A 567 -6.77 -6.61 13.76
CA ASP A 567 -6.50 -6.59 15.20
C ASP A 567 -4.99 -6.61 15.51
N THR A 568 -4.14 -6.77 14.48
CA THR A 568 -2.69 -6.65 14.62
C THR A 568 -2.22 -5.18 14.70
N GLY A 569 -3.08 -4.22 14.33
CA GLY A 569 -2.72 -2.81 14.23
C GLY A 569 -1.82 -2.49 13.02
N VAL A 570 -1.50 -3.48 12.19
CA VAL A 570 -0.72 -3.28 10.96
C VAL A 570 -1.63 -2.86 9.81
N ALA A 571 -1.22 -1.84 9.07
CA ALA A 571 -1.99 -1.30 7.95
C ALA A 571 -2.24 -2.35 6.85
N ALA A 572 -3.42 -2.28 6.21
CA ALA A 572 -3.83 -3.22 5.18
C ALA A 572 -2.82 -3.31 4.01
N ASP A 573 -2.21 -2.20 3.59
CA ASP A 573 -1.21 -2.19 2.52
C ASP A 573 0.03 -3.05 2.81
N VAL A 574 0.43 -3.19 4.08
CA VAL A 574 1.55 -4.07 4.45
C VAL A 574 1.14 -5.54 4.26
N TRP A 575 -0.10 -5.89 4.59
CA TRP A 575 -0.67 -7.21 4.30
C TRP A 575 -0.75 -7.48 2.80
N ARG A 576 -1.27 -6.51 2.03
CA ARG A 576 -1.37 -6.61 0.58
C ARG A 576 0.01 -6.81 -0.06
N TYR A 577 0.98 -6.00 0.33
CA TYR A 577 2.36 -6.10 -0.13
C TYR A 577 2.96 -7.48 0.14
N TYR A 578 2.88 -7.95 1.39
CA TYR A 578 3.46 -9.24 1.76
C TYR A 578 2.80 -10.40 1.01
N LEU A 579 1.46 -10.42 0.94
CA LEU A 579 0.72 -11.49 0.28
C LEU A 579 0.98 -11.50 -1.23
N LEU A 580 1.02 -10.35 -1.90
CA LEU A 580 1.28 -10.25 -3.34
C LEU A 580 2.74 -10.57 -3.68
N SER A 581 3.69 -10.17 -2.84
CA SER A 581 5.11 -10.53 -3.00
C SER A 581 5.37 -12.03 -2.74
N ASN A 582 4.47 -12.70 -2.00
CA ASN A 582 4.45 -14.15 -1.78
C ASN A 582 3.30 -14.87 -2.50
N ARG A 583 2.75 -14.29 -3.57
CA ARG A 583 1.63 -14.89 -4.31
C ARG A 583 2.00 -16.30 -4.81
N PRO A 584 1.20 -17.33 -4.52
CA PRO A 584 1.46 -18.72 -4.94
C PRO A 584 1.08 -18.95 -6.41
N GLU A 585 1.90 -18.45 -7.34
CA GLU A 585 1.61 -18.52 -8.78
C GLU A 585 1.93 -19.91 -9.38
N SER A 586 3.08 -20.48 -9.05
CA SER A 586 3.60 -21.73 -9.64
C SER A 586 3.67 -22.90 -8.68
N SER A 587 3.75 -22.62 -7.37
CA SER A 587 3.86 -23.59 -6.30
C SER A 587 3.23 -23.02 -5.04
N ASP A 588 2.91 -23.89 -4.09
CA ASP A 588 2.48 -23.47 -2.76
C ASP A 588 3.52 -22.51 -2.15
N THR A 589 3.05 -21.51 -1.41
CA THR A 589 3.88 -20.57 -0.65
C THR A 589 3.56 -20.62 0.82
N LEU A 590 4.39 -19.98 1.64
CA LEU A 590 4.27 -20.00 3.09
C LEU A 590 4.19 -18.60 3.66
N PHE A 591 3.21 -18.38 4.53
CA PHE A 591 3.17 -17.21 5.41
C PHE A 591 3.99 -17.48 6.68
N THR A 592 4.92 -16.59 7.01
CA THR A 592 5.61 -16.56 8.31
C THR A 592 5.64 -15.15 8.89
N TRP A 593 5.48 -15.02 10.20
CA TRP A 593 5.52 -13.71 10.85
C TRP A 593 6.89 -13.03 10.76
N ASN A 594 7.97 -13.82 10.82
CA ASN A 594 9.33 -13.29 10.73
C ASN A 594 9.56 -12.60 9.37
N GLU A 595 9.15 -13.24 8.27
CA GLU A 595 9.27 -12.63 6.95
C GLU A 595 8.32 -11.44 6.78
N PHE A 596 7.10 -11.51 7.35
CA PHE A 596 6.15 -10.40 7.31
C PHE A 596 6.75 -9.12 7.91
N ILE A 597 7.35 -9.24 9.10
CA ILE A 597 8.03 -8.12 9.79
C ILE A 597 9.27 -7.68 9.01
N ALA A 598 10.10 -8.63 8.55
CA ALA A 598 11.32 -8.32 7.82
C ALA A 598 11.03 -7.55 6.52
N ARG A 599 9.99 -7.92 5.78
CA ARG A 599 9.58 -7.20 4.56
C ARG A 599 9.09 -5.79 4.86
N ASN A 600 8.31 -5.60 5.92
CA ASN A 600 7.94 -4.25 6.35
C ASN A 600 9.17 -3.41 6.71
N ASN A 601 10.04 -3.91 7.58
CA ASN A 601 11.12 -3.11 8.14
C ASN A 601 12.24 -2.85 7.11
N ASN A 602 12.60 -3.85 6.31
CA ASN A 602 13.76 -3.78 5.42
C ASN A 602 13.42 -3.30 4.01
N GLU A 603 12.26 -3.71 3.47
CA GLU A 603 11.88 -3.37 2.09
C GLU A 603 10.99 -2.13 2.04
N LEU A 604 9.90 -2.11 2.83
CA LEU A 604 8.98 -0.98 2.82
C LEU A 604 9.56 0.23 3.55
N LEU A 605 9.94 0.09 4.82
CA LEU A 605 10.41 1.20 5.65
C LEU A 605 11.81 1.69 5.24
N ALA A 606 12.81 0.80 5.23
CA ALA A 606 14.21 1.19 5.04
C ALA A 606 14.58 1.53 3.58
N ASN A 607 13.81 1.06 2.58
CA ASN A 607 14.09 1.30 1.17
C ASN A 607 13.05 2.24 0.52
N PHE A 608 11.85 1.75 0.21
CA PHE A 608 10.85 2.52 -0.54
C PHE A 608 10.36 3.76 0.22
N GLY A 609 9.95 3.58 1.48
CA GLY A 609 9.50 4.63 2.37
C GLY A 609 10.60 5.65 2.68
N ASN A 610 11.83 5.17 2.88
CA ASN A 610 12.99 6.04 3.11
C ASN A 610 13.30 6.92 1.91
N PHE A 611 13.27 6.40 0.68
CA PHE A 611 13.47 7.18 -0.54
C PHE A 611 12.48 8.35 -0.62
N CYS A 612 11.18 8.05 -0.51
CA CYS A 612 10.12 9.06 -0.58
C CYS A 612 10.29 10.11 0.52
N ASN A 613 10.46 9.66 1.77
CA ASN A 613 10.58 10.53 2.93
C ASN A 613 11.82 11.44 2.85
N ARG A 614 12.97 10.92 2.41
CA ARG A 614 14.22 11.70 2.27
C ARG A 614 14.04 12.86 1.29
N MET A 615 13.47 12.60 0.12
CA MET A 615 13.31 13.62 -0.92
C MET A 615 12.23 14.64 -0.58
N LEU A 616 11.10 14.19 -0.03
CA LEU A 616 10.01 15.07 0.39
C LEU A 616 10.46 15.98 1.54
N LYS A 617 11.11 15.45 2.59
CA LYS A 617 11.67 16.27 3.69
C LYS A 617 12.75 17.25 3.21
N PHE A 618 13.60 16.85 2.26
CA PHE A 618 14.62 17.74 1.70
C PHE A 618 13.99 18.92 0.95
N THR A 619 12.92 18.66 0.20
CA THR A 619 12.17 19.67 -0.56
C THR A 619 11.35 20.57 0.36
N ASP A 620 10.72 20.01 1.38
CA ASP A 620 9.89 20.75 2.34
C ASP A 620 10.68 21.76 3.19
N ALA A 621 11.95 21.46 3.49
CA ALA A 621 12.80 22.29 4.34
C ALA A 621 12.88 23.75 3.86
N ALA A 622 12.44 24.68 4.71
CA ALA A 622 12.46 26.14 4.50
C ALA A 622 13.87 26.71 4.24
N SER A 623 14.90 26.08 4.81
CA SER A 623 16.30 26.44 4.56
C SER A 623 16.80 26.06 3.16
N LYS A 624 15.99 25.32 2.39
CA LYS A 624 16.34 24.77 1.08
C LYS A 624 15.38 25.22 -0.02
N TYR A 625 14.24 24.54 -0.16
CA TYR A 625 13.29 24.73 -1.25
C TYR A 625 11.91 25.18 -0.78
N ALA A 626 11.63 25.18 0.53
CA ALA A 626 10.37 25.66 1.08
C ALA A 626 9.13 25.02 0.40
N GLY A 627 9.23 23.72 0.10
CA GLY A 627 8.18 22.92 -0.52
C GLY A 627 7.95 23.21 -2.00
N VAL A 628 8.79 24.00 -2.65
CA VAL A 628 8.66 24.35 -4.06
C VAL A 628 9.59 23.47 -4.90
N VAL A 629 9.03 22.79 -5.90
CA VAL A 629 9.81 22.00 -6.86
C VAL A 629 10.75 22.92 -7.65
N PRO A 630 12.06 22.66 -7.65
CA PRO A 630 13.03 23.56 -8.28
C PRO A 630 12.99 23.50 -9.81
N ASN A 631 13.56 24.52 -10.45
CA ASN A 631 13.84 24.51 -11.88
C ASN A 631 15.08 23.64 -12.14
N PRO A 632 14.97 22.55 -12.92
CA PRO A 632 16.14 21.75 -13.26
C PRO A 632 17.03 22.48 -14.28
N SER A 633 18.29 22.05 -14.38
CA SER A 633 19.15 22.45 -15.51
C SER A 633 18.79 21.61 -16.74
N LEU A 634 18.30 22.27 -17.80
CA LEU A 634 17.97 21.59 -19.06
C LEU A 634 19.20 20.91 -19.67
N GLU A 635 20.36 21.57 -19.63
CA GLU A 635 21.63 21.03 -20.10
C GLU A 635 21.94 19.68 -19.44
N LEU A 636 21.84 19.61 -18.11
CA LEU A 636 22.13 18.38 -17.35
C LEU A 636 21.08 17.30 -17.58
N LEU A 637 19.81 17.66 -17.71
CA LEU A 637 18.73 16.72 -17.99
C LEU A 637 18.89 16.03 -19.35
N THR A 638 19.43 16.74 -20.34
CA THR A 638 19.55 16.25 -21.72
C THR A 638 20.92 15.67 -22.07
N ASP A 639 21.92 15.80 -21.19
CA ASP A 639 23.26 15.26 -21.45
C ASP A 639 23.25 13.73 -21.35
N PRO A 640 23.54 13.00 -22.45
CA PRO A 640 23.51 11.54 -22.47
C PRO A 640 24.61 10.90 -21.61
N ASN A 641 25.63 11.65 -21.20
CA ASN A 641 26.76 11.13 -20.41
C ASN A 641 26.54 11.26 -18.89
N LEU A 642 25.44 11.88 -18.46
CA LEU A 642 25.15 12.10 -17.04
C LEU A 642 24.21 11.04 -16.45
N THR A 643 24.21 10.98 -15.12
CA THR A 643 23.45 10.01 -14.32
C THR A 643 21.93 10.08 -14.55
N HIS A 644 21.42 11.21 -15.05
CA HIS A 644 20.01 11.38 -15.39
C HIS A 644 19.61 10.54 -16.61
N ALA A 645 20.42 10.54 -17.67
CA ALA A 645 20.11 9.80 -18.89
C ALA A 645 20.13 8.28 -18.65
N SER A 646 21.08 7.78 -17.86
CA SER A 646 21.11 6.36 -17.47
C SER A 646 19.89 5.98 -16.63
N LEU A 647 19.50 6.81 -15.66
CA LEU A 647 18.28 6.59 -14.89
C LEU A 647 17.05 6.48 -15.79
N LEU A 648 16.86 7.43 -16.72
CA LEU A 648 15.69 7.42 -17.62
C LEU A 648 15.63 6.14 -18.45
N SER A 649 16.76 5.71 -19.02
CA SER A 649 16.86 4.46 -19.76
C SER A 649 16.50 3.25 -18.89
N ASP A 650 17.05 3.18 -17.68
CA ASP A 650 16.80 2.07 -16.74
C ASP A 650 15.33 2.02 -16.32
N ILE A 651 14.74 3.17 -15.96
CA ILE A 651 13.33 3.24 -15.55
C ILE A 651 12.41 2.87 -16.72
N ASN A 652 12.68 3.32 -17.94
CA ASN A 652 11.89 2.93 -19.11
C ASN A 652 11.96 1.42 -19.38
N ALA A 653 13.15 0.83 -19.27
CA ALA A 653 13.31 -0.62 -19.42
C ALA A 653 12.56 -1.40 -18.32
N LEU A 654 12.59 -0.91 -17.07
CA LEU A 654 11.84 -1.51 -15.96
C LEU A 654 10.32 -1.33 -16.14
N LEU A 655 9.85 -0.16 -16.58
CA LEU A 655 8.44 0.11 -16.85
C LEU A 655 7.90 -0.80 -17.97
N ALA A 656 8.65 -0.98 -19.05
CA ALA A 656 8.27 -1.91 -20.11
C ALA A 656 8.09 -3.35 -19.57
N LYS A 657 9.02 -3.81 -18.72
CA LYS A 657 8.93 -5.13 -18.06
C LYS A 657 7.78 -5.20 -17.07
N TYR A 658 7.53 -4.13 -16.31
CA TYR A 658 6.42 -4.02 -15.38
C TYR A 658 5.08 -4.14 -16.12
N ASN A 659 4.86 -3.31 -17.15
CA ASN A 659 3.65 -3.33 -17.97
C ASN A 659 3.44 -4.70 -18.63
N SER A 660 4.49 -5.29 -19.21
CA SER A 660 4.43 -6.64 -19.79
C SER A 660 4.07 -7.72 -18.77
N SER A 661 4.63 -7.66 -17.56
CA SER A 661 4.34 -8.61 -16.48
C SER A 661 2.90 -8.47 -15.99
N MET A 662 2.44 -7.24 -15.76
CA MET A 662 1.08 -6.96 -15.29
C MET A 662 0.02 -7.33 -16.33
N GLU A 663 0.27 -7.04 -17.60
CA GLU A 663 -0.59 -7.42 -18.72
C GLU A 663 -0.75 -8.94 -18.84
N SER A 664 0.33 -9.68 -18.53
CA SER A 664 0.34 -11.15 -18.50
C SER A 664 -0.10 -11.73 -17.14
N VAL A 665 -0.58 -10.89 -16.22
CA VAL A 665 -1.04 -11.26 -14.88
C VAL A 665 0.04 -11.96 -14.02
N HIS A 666 1.31 -11.65 -14.26
CA HIS A 666 2.46 -12.04 -13.42
C HIS A 666 2.63 -11.03 -12.27
N LEU A 667 1.66 -11.01 -11.36
CA LEU A 667 1.53 -9.98 -10.32
C LEU A 667 2.73 -9.96 -9.35
N LYS A 668 3.27 -11.13 -9.00
CA LYS A 668 4.48 -11.23 -8.15
C LYS A 668 5.68 -10.58 -8.82
N ALA A 669 5.87 -10.81 -10.12
CA ALA A 669 6.95 -10.21 -10.89
C ALA A 669 6.75 -8.70 -11.05
N GLY A 670 5.51 -8.25 -11.32
CA GLY A 670 5.16 -6.83 -11.37
C GLY A 670 5.53 -6.09 -10.08
N LEU A 671 5.17 -6.63 -8.91
CA LEU A 671 5.53 -6.01 -7.63
C LEU A 671 7.05 -5.97 -7.40
N ARG A 672 7.77 -7.04 -7.74
CA ARG A 672 9.23 -7.05 -7.65
C ARG A 672 9.86 -5.95 -8.50
N ILE A 673 9.39 -5.78 -9.74
CA ILE A 673 9.89 -4.76 -10.66
C ILE A 673 9.54 -3.35 -10.15
N ALA A 674 8.37 -3.14 -9.55
CA ALA A 674 8.04 -1.87 -8.89
C ALA A 674 9.03 -1.52 -7.76
N MET A 675 9.44 -2.52 -6.96
CA MET A 675 10.49 -2.35 -5.96
C MET A 675 11.87 -2.08 -6.58
N GLU A 676 12.20 -2.69 -7.73
CA GLU A 676 13.43 -2.42 -8.49
C GLU A 676 13.46 -0.96 -9.00
N ILE A 677 12.34 -0.41 -9.48
CA ILE A 677 12.20 1.01 -9.86
C ILE A 677 12.49 1.91 -8.65
N SER A 678 11.94 1.59 -7.47
CA SER A 678 12.23 2.34 -6.25
C SER A 678 13.70 2.24 -5.83
N ALA A 679 14.29 1.05 -5.90
CA ALA A 679 15.69 0.81 -5.54
C ALA A 679 16.63 1.61 -6.45
N ARG A 680 16.33 1.69 -7.75
CA ARG A 680 17.08 2.50 -8.70
C ARG A 680 17.05 4.00 -8.35
N GLY A 681 15.94 4.49 -7.80
CA GLY A 681 15.84 5.83 -7.24
C GLY A 681 16.82 6.09 -6.09
N ASN A 682 16.94 5.16 -5.14
CA ASN A 682 17.93 5.24 -4.06
C ASN A 682 19.38 5.22 -4.60
N GLN A 683 19.67 4.33 -5.55
CA GLN A 683 20.97 4.26 -6.21
C GLN A 683 21.31 5.58 -6.93
N TYR A 684 20.34 6.18 -7.62
CA TYR A 684 20.52 7.45 -8.29
C TYR A 684 20.90 8.60 -7.34
N LEU A 685 20.31 8.64 -6.13
CA LEU A 685 20.72 9.61 -5.11
C LEU A 685 22.16 9.39 -4.66
N GLN A 686 22.61 8.13 -4.56
CA GLN A 686 23.98 7.79 -4.20
C GLN A 686 24.98 8.17 -5.29
N GLU A 687 24.70 7.82 -6.55
CA GLU A 687 25.51 8.15 -7.72
C GLU A 687 25.67 9.68 -7.90
N SER A 688 24.58 10.41 -7.65
CA SER A 688 24.56 11.87 -7.72
C SER A 688 25.19 12.54 -6.50
N LYS A 689 25.70 11.76 -5.53
CA LYS A 689 26.26 12.24 -4.25
C LYS A 689 25.31 13.22 -3.55
N PHE A 690 24.01 12.90 -3.55
CA PHE A 690 22.97 13.79 -3.07
C PHE A 690 23.04 13.96 -1.54
N ASP A 691 23.48 15.14 -1.10
CA ASP A 691 23.51 15.53 0.31
C ASP A 691 23.38 17.05 0.48
N ASN A 692 23.57 17.55 1.70
CA ASN A 692 23.58 18.98 1.96
C ASN A 692 24.75 19.71 1.28
N SER A 693 25.88 19.04 1.06
CA SER A 693 27.06 19.60 0.39
C SER A 693 26.75 19.89 -1.09
N LEU A 694 26.06 18.98 -1.78
CA LEU A 694 25.61 19.20 -3.15
C LEU A 694 24.74 20.45 -3.27
N PHE A 695 23.78 20.64 -2.36
CA PHE A 695 22.94 21.83 -2.35
C PHE A 695 23.72 23.14 -2.14
N MET A 696 24.77 23.11 -1.30
CA MET A 696 25.59 24.29 -1.00
C MET A 696 26.58 24.61 -2.11
N ASN A 697 27.24 23.59 -2.66
CA ASN A 697 28.39 23.75 -3.54
C ASN A 697 28.03 23.66 -5.02
N ASN A 698 26.98 22.90 -5.38
CA ASN A 698 26.53 22.73 -6.76
C ASN A 698 25.00 22.67 -6.85
N LYS A 699 24.40 23.87 -6.70
CA LYS A 699 22.95 24.05 -6.66
C LYS A 699 22.24 23.58 -7.93
N LYS A 700 22.84 23.77 -9.12
CA LYS A 700 22.23 23.38 -10.40
C LYS A 700 22.06 21.86 -10.49
N ASP A 701 23.07 21.09 -10.11
CA ASP A 701 22.99 19.63 -10.05
C ASP A 701 21.95 19.19 -9.02
N CYS A 702 21.97 19.80 -7.83
CA CYS A 702 21.01 19.49 -6.76
C CYS A 702 19.55 19.72 -7.22
N ASP A 703 19.30 20.82 -7.93
CA ASP A 703 17.97 21.17 -8.44
C ASP A 703 17.46 20.13 -9.44
N THR A 704 18.31 19.71 -10.37
CA THR A 704 17.99 18.64 -11.31
C THR A 704 17.73 17.31 -10.59
N VAL A 705 18.56 16.95 -9.60
CA VAL A 705 18.38 15.71 -8.83
C VAL A 705 17.05 15.68 -8.09
N VAL A 706 16.71 16.77 -7.39
CA VAL A 706 15.42 16.88 -6.68
C VAL A 706 14.25 16.82 -7.64
N PHE A 707 14.30 17.56 -8.75
CA PHE A 707 13.25 17.56 -9.76
C PHE A 707 12.96 16.16 -10.33
N VAL A 708 14.01 15.44 -10.72
CA VAL A 708 13.91 14.07 -11.26
C VAL A 708 13.39 13.09 -10.21
N ALA A 709 13.90 13.16 -8.98
CA ALA A 709 13.51 12.25 -7.91
C ALA A 709 12.05 12.43 -7.48
N LEU A 710 11.53 13.67 -7.43
CA LEU A 710 10.11 13.92 -7.13
C LEU A 710 9.19 13.38 -8.22
N ASN A 711 9.58 13.50 -9.49
CA ASN A 711 8.86 12.88 -10.60
C ASN A 711 8.92 11.35 -10.54
N LEU A 712 10.04 10.76 -10.12
CA LEU A 712 10.14 9.33 -9.89
C LEU A 712 9.21 8.88 -8.74
N ILE A 713 9.13 9.64 -7.64
CA ILE A 713 8.17 9.36 -6.56
C ILE A 713 6.72 9.43 -7.07
N TYR A 714 6.43 10.37 -7.96
CA TYR A 714 5.11 10.46 -8.58
C TYR A 714 4.82 9.22 -9.44
N LEU A 715 5.79 8.74 -10.25
CA LEU A 715 5.68 7.47 -10.96
C LEU A 715 5.46 6.28 -10.01
N LEU A 716 6.21 6.22 -8.90
CA LEU A 716 6.08 5.18 -7.88
C LEU A 716 4.66 5.12 -7.30
N SER A 717 4.01 6.27 -7.11
CA SER A 717 2.59 6.29 -6.68
C SER A 717 1.68 5.53 -7.64
N ALA A 718 1.94 5.59 -8.94
CA ALA A 718 1.16 4.90 -9.97
C ALA A 718 1.43 3.40 -10.00
N VAL A 719 2.71 3.00 -10.07
CA VAL A 719 3.09 1.58 -10.18
C VAL A 719 2.83 0.80 -8.89
N PHE A 720 2.78 1.46 -7.73
CA PHE A 720 2.35 0.82 -6.49
C PHE A 720 0.83 0.83 -6.26
N SER A 721 0.06 1.62 -7.01
CA SER A 721 -1.40 1.72 -6.80
C SER A 721 -2.14 0.39 -6.92
N PRO A 722 -1.72 -0.59 -7.75
CA PRO A 722 -2.33 -1.92 -7.76
C PRO A 722 -2.10 -2.72 -6.47
N PHE A 723 -0.99 -2.49 -5.79
CA PHE A 723 -0.53 -3.32 -4.68
C PHE A 723 -0.82 -2.68 -3.31
N MET A 724 -0.59 -1.37 -3.19
CA MET A 724 -0.67 -0.58 -1.96
C MET A 724 -1.42 0.74 -2.21
N PRO A 725 -2.75 0.69 -2.47
CA PRO A 725 -3.56 1.84 -2.87
C PRO A 725 -3.58 3.00 -1.85
N SER A 726 -3.59 2.69 -0.55
CA SER A 726 -3.59 3.72 0.50
C SER A 726 -2.23 4.46 0.57
N THR A 727 -1.14 3.73 0.37
CA THR A 727 0.23 4.24 0.31
C THR A 727 0.41 5.13 -0.91
N SER A 728 -0.06 4.69 -2.08
CA SER A 728 -0.07 5.50 -3.30
C SER A 728 -0.85 6.81 -3.10
N SER A 729 -2.02 6.74 -2.47
CA SER A 729 -2.81 7.94 -2.15
C SER A 729 -2.07 8.88 -1.18
N SER A 730 -1.37 8.32 -0.18
CA SER A 730 -0.54 9.10 0.73
C SER A 730 0.62 9.79 0.00
N ILE A 731 1.26 9.12 -0.96
CA ILE A 731 2.32 9.73 -1.78
C ILE A 731 1.77 10.90 -2.59
N CYS A 732 0.63 10.72 -3.27
CA CYS A 732 -0.04 11.78 -4.01
C CYS A 732 -0.37 12.99 -3.11
N GLN A 733 -0.89 12.74 -1.90
CA GLN A 733 -1.19 13.79 -0.92
C GLN A 733 0.09 14.54 -0.47
N GLN A 734 1.18 13.82 -0.19
CA GLN A 734 2.45 14.44 0.20
C GLN A 734 3.11 15.19 -0.96
N LEU A 735 2.88 14.76 -2.19
CA LEU A 735 3.28 15.51 -3.38
C LEU A 735 2.33 16.66 -3.71
N ASN A 736 1.13 16.75 -3.10
CA ASN A 736 0.05 17.65 -3.55
C ASN A 736 -0.25 17.47 -5.05
N ALA A 737 -0.22 16.23 -5.51
CA ALA A 737 -0.48 15.86 -6.90
C ALA A 737 -1.72 14.95 -6.98
N PRO A 738 -2.56 15.09 -8.02
CA PRO A 738 -3.65 14.14 -8.28
C PRO A 738 -3.10 12.74 -8.59
N PRO A 739 -3.92 11.67 -8.51
CA PRO A 739 -3.52 10.36 -9.02
C PRO A 739 -3.13 10.40 -10.50
N ARG A 740 -2.13 9.61 -10.90
CA ARG A 740 -1.66 9.51 -12.29
C ARG A 740 -1.81 8.10 -12.86
N THR A 741 -1.85 8.04 -14.19
CA THR A 741 -1.85 6.79 -14.94
C THR A 741 -0.51 6.08 -14.84
N ILE A 742 -0.50 4.79 -15.14
CA ILE A 742 0.74 4.04 -15.36
C ILE A 742 1.15 4.26 -16.82
N PRO A 743 2.26 4.97 -17.09
CA PRO A 743 2.68 5.30 -18.45
C PRO A 743 3.48 4.14 -19.06
N ASP A 744 3.71 4.22 -20.37
CA ASP A 744 4.69 3.35 -21.06
C ASP A 744 6.14 3.87 -20.92
N THR A 745 6.30 5.19 -20.72
CA THR A 745 7.60 5.85 -20.54
C THR A 745 7.61 6.77 -19.32
N PHE A 746 8.77 6.93 -18.71
CA PHE A 746 8.98 7.85 -17.60
C PHE A 746 9.08 9.29 -18.10
N GLU A 747 8.15 10.11 -17.63
CA GLU A 747 8.04 11.52 -17.99
C GLU A 747 8.08 12.41 -16.74
N PHE A 748 8.40 13.68 -16.94
CA PHE A 748 8.44 14.67 -15.88
C PHE A 748 7.11 15.43 -15.80
N ASP A 749 6.10 14.79 -15.20
CA ASP A 749 4.74 15.32 -15.09
C ASP A 749 4.60 16.45 -14.06
N ILE A 750 5.33 16.39 -12.94
CA ILE A 750 5.42 17.48 -11.97
C ILE A 750 6.35 18.55 -12.53
N LYS A 751 5.81 19.76 -12.72
CA LYS A 751 6.52 20.87 -13.35
C LYS A 751 7.20 21.78 -12.30
N PRO A 752 8.25 22.52 -12.67
CA PRO A 752 8.90 23.46 -11.77
C PRO A 752 7.94 24.51 -11.18
N GLY A 753 8.17 24.88 -9.93
CA GLY A 753 7.30 25.79 -9.17
C GLY A 753 6.00 25.15 -8.69
N HIS A 754 5.81 23.83 -8.86
CA HIS A 754 4.79 23.06 -8.15
C HIS A 754 5.08 23.11 -6.64
N VAL A 755 4.04 23.19 -5.80
CA VAL A 755 4.20 23.18 -4.33
C VAL A 755 3.73 21.85 -3.76
N ILE A 756 4.67 21.10 -3.18
CA ILE A 756 4.36 19.81 -2.57
C ILE A 756 3.55 19.97 -1.28
N GLY A 757 2.89 18.88 -0.88
CA GLY A 757 2.24 18.73 0.42
C GLY A 757 3.23 18.55 1.56
N TYR A 758 2.75 18.09 2.70
CA TYR A 758 3.57 17.92 3.90
C TYR A 758 4.11 16.50 4.01
N PRO A 759 5.44 16.31 4.17
CA PRO A 759 6.04 14.98 4.30
C PRO A 759 5.55 14.23 5.54
N LYS A 760 5.31 12.93 5.39
CA LYS A 760 4.94 11.99 6.45
C LYS A 760 5.60 10.64 6.24
N HIS A 761 5.92 9.94 7.32
CA HIS A 761 6.36 8.55 7.24
C HIS A 761 5.26 7.67 6.64
N LEU A 762 5.57 6.96 5.54
CA LEU A 762 4.65 6.05 4.86
C LEU A 762 4.44 4.75 5.64
N PHE A 763 5.50 4.27 6.30
CA PHE A 763 5.50 3.02 7.06
C PHE A 763 6.03 3.27 8.47
N SER A 764 5.66 2.39 9.39
CA SER A 764 6.17 2.37 10.77
C SER A 764 6.90 1.04 11.02
N PRO A 765 7.95 1.04 11.87
CA PRO A 765 8.63 -0.20 12.22
C PRO A 765 7.68 -1.13 12.98
N ILE A 766 7.81 -2.43 12.75
CA ILE A 766 7.16 -3.47 13.54
C ILE A 766 8.23 -4.11 14.43
N ASP A 767 7.98 -4.17 15.74
CA ASP A 767 8.89 -4.83 16.69
C ASP A 767 8.99 -6.33 16.36
N GLU A 768 10.21 -6.83 16.20
CA GLU A 768 10.49 -8.24 15.88
C GLU A 768 9.88 -9.20 16.91
N LYS A 769 9.74 -8.78 18.17
CA LYS A 769 9.10 -9.57 19.24
C LYS A 769 7.63 -9.85 18.97
N MET A 770 6.97 -9.06 18.12
CA MET A 770 5.57 -9.31 17.73
C MET A 770 5.41 -10.61 16.97
N ALA A 771 6.47 -11.13 16.33
CA ALA A 771 6.40 -12.40 15.61
C ALA A 771 6.01 -13.55 16.53
N ASP A 772 6.64 -13.65 17.70
CA ASP A 772 6.36 -14.73 18.65
C ASP A 772 4.95 -14.58 19.25
N PHE A 773 4.58 -13.35 19.64
CA PHE A 773 3.25 -13.04 20.16
C PHE A 773 2.13 -13.40 19.16
N TRP A 774 2.27 -13.00 17.89
CA TRP A 774 1.27 -13.32 16.88
C TRP A 774 1.29 -14.80 16.50
N ARG A 775 2.46 -15.45 16.47
CA ARG A 775 2.53 -16.90 16.22
C ARG A 775 1.80 -17.69 17.30
N GLU A 776 1.90 -17.29 18.56
CA GLU A 776 1.11 -17.88 19.65
C GLU A 776 -0.39 -17.57 19.49
N LYS A 777 -0.75 -16.29 19.32
CA LYS A 777 -2.14 -15.83 19.18
C LYS A 777 -2.90 -16.51 18.03
N TYR A 778 -2.23 -16.75 16.92
CA TYR A 778 -2.82 -17.33 15.70
C TYR A 778 -2.34 -18.77 15.43
N GLY A 779 -1.68 -19.41 16.40
CA GLY A 779 -1.11 -20.76 16.29
C GLY A 779 -2.05 -21.89 16.74
N GLY A 780 -3.26 -21.56 17.20
CA GLY A 780 -4.23 -22.54 17.71
C GLY A 780 -4.09 -22.90 19.20
N GLY A 781 -3.22 -22.20 19.95
CA GLY A 781 -3.19 -22.26 21.41
C GLY A 781 -4.39 -21.55 22.02
N LYS A 782 -4.96 -22.07 23.12
CA LYS A 782 -6.06 -21.43 23.84
C LYS A 782 -5.69 -19.97 24.14
N GLN A 783 -6.55 -19.04 23.74
CA GLN A 783 -6.43 -17.62 24.12
C GLN A 783 -6.25 -17.54 25.65
N VAL A 784 -5.13 -16.98 26.10
CA VAL A 784 -5.03 -16.45 27.46
C VAL A 784 -5.89 -15.19 27.45
N GLU A 785 -6.99 -15.22 28.22
CA GLU A 785 -7.95 -14.13 28.40
C GLU A 785 -7.30 -12.81 28.82
#